data_AF-A0A9D7NLX7-F1
#
_entry.id   AF-A0A9D7NLX7-F1
#
_cell.length_a   1.000
_cell.length_b   1.000
_cell.length_c   1.000
_cell.angle_alpha   90.00
_cell.angle_beta   90.00
_cell.angle_gamma   90.00
#
_symmetry.space_group_name_H-M   'P 1'
#
loop_
_entity.id
_entity.type
_entity.pdbx_description
1 polymer ?
#
loop_
_entity_poly.entity_id
_entity_poly.type
_entity_poly.pdbx_seq_one_letter_code
_entity_poly.pdbx_strand_id
1 'polypeptide(L)'
;MIMRTCVLWFVLCAGSTLAMAQSTPVLVAPGVPQTFDMAASSATTSFAVDVPGGTRSIRVALTAANPSHDVDLLIRYSRPFELRSEGGVDDVFLFDQAQYRSASAAGEEYVVITDRNPVALTPGRWHIALINYHASIVNAQLSVSFDTQLPVAAISMVFDDAGDSSDPCDISGWNDATAATPVRGNSGSTLGAQRRLAAQEAARLLTDQLKPRVPVRVRGCWKNLGEGNSLTLAQAGPNYFFVDDLGTWAHLPGLERGYTWFAAAAAAQQVGTTQCRIIGGMSCATAYEVDATFNTTVDGPNGLGARGFDYGFTQTGALNDPSFVTVTMHEIAHGLGFVGLINTGFRADQPLGSKIRLLNNAPLYDDAYGAQTRWTPADVGSSGLSFLAITDEQRVSALTSLVHLRFAGENAIAEAALASNFGSAPAPDNFLWLYAPSPIEGGSSYSHVANSRYTLQPQMMLPGIISSGPRDLGVGKGVLKDVGWRTDGARTRSFSEAPSFQYFDPTRSGHGIDFRRISPALVGVDSEYFLGFYSYDAQGKPEWYVASGPVIDGVFVPKRSVNGDSLLRMLFTADGRSVEDASPSYNGQIRIDFNDAQFHPACADGNAARRLDGPLAVMSYVIGGESGQWCMQPVVIPTQVQTDVSSIWADPGEAGWGIAMQSFDGIGGDGLFTILFYPDQQGLPRWGISQAVNFTNGTSIDVMQVNGYCRSCPMPAEQTSFRVGSLTLNLVSGGAGIAGSRVTVDASFDNAAGGSFRRTQAAILSYSDPTLGGD
;
A
#
# COMPACT_ATOMS: atom_id res chain seq x y z
N MET A 1 6.06 1.08 -24.13
CA MET A 1 4.74 1.17 -23.47
C MET A 1 4.72 2.43 -22.62
N ILE A 2 3.76 3.34 -22.82
CA ILE A 2 3.60 4.52 -21.93
C ILE A 2 2.87 4.01 -20.70
N MET A 3 3.60 3.68 -19.64
CA MET A 3 3.00 3.30 -18.35
C MET A 3 2.31 4.53 -17.76
N ARG A 4 1.00 4.43 -17.51
CA ARG A 4 0.26 5.45 -16.78
C ARG A 4 0.35 5.11 -15.30
N THR A 5 0.56 6.13 -14.50
CA THR A 5 0.57 6.04 -13.05
C THR A 5 -0.53 6.94 -12.55
N CYS A 6 -1.16 6.56 -11.44
CA CYS A 6 -2.05 7.51 -10.80
C CYS A 6 -1.19 8.54 -10.07
N VAL A 7 -0.93 9.66 -10.74
CA VAL A 7 -0.73 10.93 -10.06
C VAL A 7 -2.08 11.61 -10.10
N LEU A 8 -2.96 11.25 -9.16
CA LEU A 8 -3.97 12.21 -8.76
C LEU A 8 -3.43 12.91 -7.53
N TRP A 9 -3.21 14.21 -7.68
CA TRP A 9 -3.62 15.10 -6.61
C TRP A 9 -4.99 14.60 -6.18
N PHE A 10 -5.14 14.21 -4.90
CA PHE A 10 -6.44 14.41 -4.28
C PHE A 10 -6.87 15.78 -4.78
N VAL A 11 -7.94 15.84 -5.57
CA VAL A 11 -8.64 17.08 -5.64
C VAL A 11 -9.04 17.25 -4.19
N LEU A 12 -8.34 18.14 -3.48
CA LEU A 12 -8.91 18.89 -2.38
C LEU A 12 -10.14 19.54 -3.02
N CYS A 13 -11.21 18.77 -3.15
CA CYS A 13 -12.51 19.26 -3.54
C CYS A 13 -12.85 20.17 -2.39
N ALA A 14 -12.88 21.46 -2.69
CA ALA A 14 -13.27 22.50 -1.75
C ALA A 14 -14.44 22.00 -0.90
N GLY A 15 -14.24 22.00 0.41
CA GLY A 15 -15.09 21.35 1.39
C GLY A 15 -16.58 21.56 1.09
N SER A 16 -17.20 20.52 0.55
CA SER A 16 -18.65 20.42 0.53
C SER A 16 -19.04 19.90 1.91
N THR A 17 -19.75 20.70 2.67
CA THR A 17 -20.16 20.36 4.04
C THR A 17 -21.11 19.16 3.98
N LEU A 18 -20.59 17.97 4.29
CA LEU A 18 -21.38 16.75 4.22
C LEU A 18 -22.34 16.61 5.43
N ALA A 19 -23.64 16.33 5.21
CA ALA A 19 -24.63 16.12 6.30
C ALA A 19 -24.61 14.68 6.86
N MET A 20 -25.02 14.47 8.13
CA MET A 20 -24.86 13.19 8.84
C MET A 20 -26.17 12.45 9.16
N ALA A 21 -26.10 11.12 9.19
CA ALA A 21 -27.01 10.25 9.95
C ALA A 21 -26.24 9.03 10.50
N GLN A 22 -25.96 9.02 11.81
CA GLN A 22 -25.47 7.84 12.53
C GLN A 22 -26.65 7.20 13.25
N SER A 23 -26.96 5.94 12.95
CA SER A 23 -28.08 5.22 13.54
C SER A 23 -27.73 3.76 13.80
N THR A 24 -28.57 3.08 14.57
CA THR A 24 -28.55 1.61 14.68
C THR A 24 -28.47 1.01 13.28
N PRO A 25 -27.50 0.11 13.00
CA PRO A 25 -27.29 -0.35 11.64
C PRO A 25 -28.54 -1.02 11.07
N VAL A 26 -28.99 -0.52 9.93
CA VAL A 26 -30.00 -1.12 9.06
C VAL A 26 -29.36 -2.33 8.41
N LEU A 27 -29.84 -3.52 8.79
CA LEU A 27 -29.37 -4.76 8.21
C LEU A 27 -29.92 -4.90 6.78
N VAL A 28 -29.01 -5.05 5.83
CA VAL A 28 -29.34 -5.28 4.42
C VAL A 28 -29.71 -6.75 4.25
N ALA A 29 -30.92 -7.01 3.75
CA ALA A 29 -31.36 -8.37 3.46
C ALA A 29 -30.71 -8.86 2.15
N PRO A 30 -30.10 -10.06 2.13
CA PRO A 30 -29.49 -10.58 0.91
C PRO A 30 -30.55 -10.83 -0.18
N GLY A 31 -30.20 -10.54 -1.42
CA GLY A 31 -31.03 -10.76 -2.61
C GLY A 31 -32.21 -9.79 -2.80
N VAL A 32 -32.44 -8.87 -1.86
CA VAL A 32 -33.49 -7.84 -1.97
C VAL A 32 -32.83 -6.46 -1.99
N PRO A 33 -32.80 -5.79 -3.15
CA PRO A 33 -32.23 -4.45 -3.22
C PRO A 33 -33.01 -3.46 -2.34
N GLN A 34 -32.30 -2.67 -1.55
CA GLN A 34 -32.84 -1.62 -0.70
C GLN A 34 -32.69 -0.26 -1.38
N THR A 35 -33.80 0.45 -1.57
CA THR A 35 -33.81 1.80 -2.15
C THR A 35 -33.92 2.87 -1.06
N PHE A 36 -33.15 3.93 -1.20
CA PHE A 36 -33.10 5.05 -0.25
C PHE A 36 -32.59 6.31 -0.94
N ASP A 37 -32.75 7.46 -0.28
CA ASP A 37 -32.21 8.73 -0.72
C ASP A 37 -30.98 9.10 0.13
N MET A 38 -29.89 9.47 -0.54
CA MET A 38 -28.69 10.03 0.08
C MET A 38 -28.75 11.55 -0.04
N ALA A 39 -28.59 12.27 1.07
CA ALA A 39 -28.57 13.73 1.04
C ALA A 39 -27.46 14.26 0.13
N ALA A 40 -27.68 15.40 -0.49
CA ALA A 40 -26.69 16.09 -1.31
C ALA A 40 -25.41 16.29 -0.52
N SER A 41 -24.27 15.89 -1.08
CA SER A 41 -22.99 15.97 -0.39
C SER A 41 -23.18 15.36 1.02
N SER A 42 -23.22 14.04 1.16
CA SER A 42 -23.35 13.41 2.49
C SER A 42 -22.64 12.07 2.58
N ALA A 43 -22.46 11.57 3.79
CA ALA A 43 -22.09 10.17 4.00
C ALA A 43 -22.97 9.52 5.07
N THR A 44 -23.14 8.21 4.97
CA THR A 44 -23.89 7.41 5.94
C THR A 44 -23.15 6.12 6.27
N THR A 45 -23.12 5.75 7.55
CA THR A 45 -22.57 4.47 8.06
C THR A 45 -23.65 3.58 8.65
N SER A 46 -24.91 3.87 8.29
CA SER A 46 -26.08 3.22 8.87
C SER A 46 -26.36 1.83 8.29
N PHE A 47 -25.55 1.29 7.37
CA PHE A 47 -25.80 -0.02 6.76
C PHE A 47 -24.85 -1.08 7.30
N ALA A 48 -25.36 -2.29 7.46
CA ALA A 48 -24.54 -3.46 7.77
C ALA A 48 -25.16 -4.73 7.19
N VAL A 49 -24.37 -5.80 7.15
CA VAL A 49 -24.83 -7.12 6.73
C VAL A 49 -24.18 -8.19 7.59
N ASP A 50 -24.96 -9.20 7.99
CA ASP A 50 -24.47 -10.36 8.73
C ASP A 50 -24.17 -11.51 7.76
N VAL A 51 -22.89 -11.85 7.60
CA VAL A 51 -22.41 -12.90 6.71
C VAL A 51 -22.59 -14.27 7.38
N PRO A 52 -23.37 -15.19 6.79
CA PRO A 52 -23.58 -16.53 7.35
C PRO A 52 -22.32 -17.40 7.30
N GLY A 53 -22.22 -18.37 8.23
CA GLY A 53 -21.21 -19.43 8.15
C GLY A 53 -21.34 -20.26 6.86
N GLY A 54 -20.20 -20.67 6.29
CA GLY A 54 -20.16 -21.42 5.03
C GLY A 54 -20.23 -20.55 3.75
N THR A 55 -20.44 -19.24 3.90
CA THR A 55 -20.33 -18.28 2.78
C THR A 55 -18.90 -18.22 2.29
N ARG A 56 -18.70 -18.33 0.98
CA ARG A 56 -17.39 -18.23 0.33
C ARG A 56 -17.20 -16.93 -0.44
N SER A 57 -18.28 -16.24 -0.77
CA SER A 57 -18.27 -14.96 -1.47
C SER A 57 -19.43 -14.07 -1.03
N ILE A 58 -19.16 -12.77 -0.95
CA ILE A 58 -20.16 -11.70 -0.85
C ILE A 58 -19.94 -10.73 -2.01
N ARG A 59 -21.04 -10.30 -2.64
CA ARG A 59 -21.06 -9.12 -3.52
C ARG A 59 -21.92 -8.04 -2.87
N VAL A 60 -21.36 -6.85 -2.70
CA VAL A 60 -22.08 -5.64 -2.28
C VAL A 60 -22.04 -4.67 -3.44
N ALA A 61 -23.19 -4.15 -3.85
CA ALA A 61 -23.28 -3.21 -4.96
C ALA A 61 -24.19 -2.03 -4.62
N LEU A 62 -23.73 -0.82 -4.96
CA LEU A 62 -24.42 0.44 -4.85
C LEU A 62 -24.69 0.98 -6.26
N THR A 63 -25.93 1.35 -6.55
CA THR A 63 -26.31 1.90 -7.85
C THR A 63 -27.18 3.13 -7.66
N ALA A 64 -26.74 4.28 -8.16
CA ALA A 64 -27.55 5.49 -8.27
C ALA A 64 -28.54 5.35 -9.43
N ALA A 65 -29.76 5.87 -9.25
CA ALA A 65 -30.78 5.89 -10.31
C ALA A 65 -30.32 6.70 -11.54
N ASN A 66 -29.48 7.71 -11.34
CA ASN A 66 -28.75 8.39 -12.41
C ASN A 66 -27.28 7.92 -12.40
N PRO A 67 -26.79 7.22 -13.44
CA PRO A 67 -25.42 6.72 -13.51
C PRO A 67 -24.34 7.80 -13.47
N SER A 68 -24.67 9.08 -13.69
CA SER A 68 -23.71 10.18 -13.60
C SER A 68 -23.56 10.76 -12.19
N HIS A 69 -24.36 10.31 -11.21
CA HIS A 69 -24.25 10.78 -9.83
C HIS A 69 -23.16 9.99 -9.12
N ASP A 70 -22.15 10.71 -8.64
CA ASP A 70 -20.98 10.15 -7.99
C ASP A 70 -21.30 9.67 -6.56
N VAL A 71 -21.32 8.35 -6.38
CA VAL A 71 -21.55 7.69 -5.09
C VAL A 71 -20.51 6.61 -4.86
N ASP A 72 -20.01 6.51 -3.64
CA ASP A 72 -18.95 5.58 -3.27
C ASP A 72 -19.39 4.60 -2.19
N LEU A 73 -18.76 3.41 -2.21
CA LEU A 73 -19.06 2.28 -1.33
C LEU A 73 -17.80 1.84 -0.57
N LEU A 74 -17.88 1.82 0.76
CA LEU A 74 -16.83 1.33 1.66
C LEU A 74 -17.37 0.21 2.53
N ILE A 75 -16.55 -0.79 2.85
CA ILE A 75 -16.97 -1.91 3.69
C ILE A 75 -15.81 -2.42 4.57
N ARG A 76 -16.13 -2.79 5.81
CA ARG A 76 -15.17 -3.37 6.77
C ARG A 76 -15.82 -4.41 7.69
N TYR A 77 -15.02 -5.32 8.23
CA TYR A 77 -15.47 -6.38 9.12
C TYR A 77 -15.50 -5.94 10.60
N SER A 78 -16.48 -6.46 11.34
CA SER A 78 -16.63 -6.46 12.81
C SER A 78 -16.76 -5.10 13.53
N ARG A 79 -16.27 -3.99 12.96
CA ARG A 79 -16.34 -2.66 13.60
C ARG A 79 -17.13 -1.68 12.74
N PRO A 80 -18.02 -0.87 13.34
CA PRO A 80 -18.71 0.18 12.61
C PRO A 80 -17.70 1.23 12.15
N PHE A 81 -18.06 1.92 11.07
CA PHE A 81 -17.36 3.13 10.68
C PHE A 81 -17.73 4.27 11.63
N GLU A 82 -16.72 5.00 12.09
CA GLU A 82 -16.89 6.27 12.77
C GLU A 82 -17.03 7.39 11.72
N LEU A 83 -18.12 8.17 11.82
CA LEU A 83 -18.29 9.41 11.08
C LEU A 83 -17.94 10.57 11.99
N ARG A 84 -16.99 11.42 11.59
CA ARG A 84 -16.65 12.65 12.31
C ARG A 84 -17.17 13.86 11.54
N SER A 85 -17.74 14.83 12.26
CA SER A 85 -18.18 16.12 11.72
C SER A 85 -17.19 17.23 12.11
N GLU A 86 -16.05 17.26 11.45
CA GLU A 86 -15.01 18.28 11.69
C GLU A 86 -15.04 19.27 10.52
N GLY A 87 -16.12 20.08 10.45
CA GLY A 87 -16.36 21.03 9.35
C GLY A 87 -16.97 20.43 8.07
N GLY A 88 -17.33 19.15 8.09
CA GLY A 88 -17.88 18.34 7.00
C GLY A 88 -17.69 16.86 7.35
N VAL A 89 -17.96 15.92 6.44
CA VAL A 89 -17.53 14.52 6.62
C VAL A 89 -16.08 14.44 6.16
N ASP A 90 -15.23 13.93 7.05
CA ASP A 90 -13.87 13.51 6.72
C ASP A 90 -13.92 12.19 5.95
N ASP A 91 -14.03 12.29 4.62
CA ASP A 91 -14.06 11.14 3.72
C ASP A 91 -12.74 10.37 3.74
N VAL A 92 -11.63 11.10 3.81
CA VAL A 92 -10.30 10.54 3.97
C VAL A 92 -10.22 9.63 5.21
N PHE A 93 -10.83 10.03 6.33
CA PHE A 93 -10.95 9.19 7.53
C PHE A 93 -11.81 7.94 7.32
N LEU A 94 -12.87 8.01 6.50
CA LEU A 94 -13.66 6.82 6.13
C LEU A 94 -12.86 5.87 5.24
N PHE A 95 -12.10 6.40 4.28
CA PHE A 95 -11.23 5.62 3.41
C PHE A 95 -10.14 4.89 4.21
N ASP A 96 -9.56 5.54 5.22
CA ASP A 96 -8.57 4.93 6.11
C ASP A 96 -9.15 3.82 7.01
N GLN A 97 -10.46 3.84 7.26
CA GLN A 97 -11.15 2.79 8.02
C GLN A 97 -11.56 1.59 7.17
N ALA A 98 -11.59 1.74 5.85
CA ALA A 98 -12.17 0.76 4.95
C ALA A 98 -11.17 -0.36 4.63
N GLN A 99 -11.57 -1.62 4.88
CA GLN A 99 -10.80 -2.78 4.45
C GLN A 99 -10.93 -3.02 2.94
N TYR A 100 -12.11 -2.69 2.42
CA TYR A 100 -12.44 -2.72 1.01
C TYR A 100 -13.23 -1.48 0.62
N ARG A 101 -13.03 -1.03 -0.62
CA ARG A 101 -13.74 0.11 -1.18
C ARG A 101 -13.97 -0.05 -2.68
N SER A 102 -14.97 0.69 -3.14
CA SER A 102 -15.31 0.87 -4.53
C SER A 102 -15.72 2.34 -4.70
N ALA A 103 -14.85 3.10 -5.36
CA ALA A 103 -15.00 4.52 -5.55
C ALA A 103 -14.57 4.93 -6.96
N SER A 104 -15.49 5.50 -7.75
CA SER A 104 -15.25 5.93 -9.14
C SER A 104 -15.66 7.40 -9.32
N ALA A 105 -16.05 7.80 -10.53
CA ALA A 105 -16.66 9.10 -10.82
C ALA A 105 -18.12 8.95 -11.26
N ALA A 106 -18.73 7.82 -10.95
CA ALA A 106 -20.01 7.39 -11.50
C ALA A 106 -20.90 6.76 -10.43
N GLY A 107 -22.13 6.46 -10.80
CA GLY A 107 -23.15 5.95 -9.88
C GLY A 107 -23.20 4.45 -9.72
N GLU A 108 -22.17 3.69 -10.13
CA GLU A 108 -22.18 2.23 -10.05
C GLU A 108 -20.91 1.69 -9.38
N GLU A 109 -21.08 1.24 -8.14
CA GLU A 109 -20.01 0.71 -7.31
C GLU A 109 -20.28 -0.72 -6.87
N TYR A 110 -19.22 -1.51 -6.74
CA TYR A 110 -19.32 -2.84 -6.16
C TYR A 110 -18.01 -3.32 -5.57
N VAL A 111 -18.13 -4.19 -4.56
CA VAL A 111 -17.03 -4.99 -4.03
C VAL A 111 -17.44 -6.47 -4.02
N VAL A 112 -16.51 -7.34 -4.39
CA VAL A 112 -16.60 -8.80 -4.28
C VAL A 112 -15.52 -9.29 -3.32
N ILE A 113 -15.91 -9.80 -2.16
CA ILE A 113 -15.01 -10.30 -1.12
C ILE A 113 -15.23 -11.80 -0.98
N THR A 114 -14.16 -12.57 -0.85
CA THR A 114 -14.20 -14.02 -0.74
C THR A 114 -13.34 -14.53 0.41
N ASP A 115 -13.50 -15.81 0.74
CA ASP A 115 -12.66 -16.52 1.72
C ASP A 115 -11.17 -16.65 1.31
N ARG A 116 -10.80 -16.15 0.12
CA ARG A 116 -9.43 -16.17 -0.43
C ARG A 116 -8.80 -14.78 -0.58
N ASN A 117 -9.49 -13.70 -0.23
CA ASN A 117 -8.87 -12.36 -0.33
C ASN A 117 -7.85 -12.17 0.80
N PRO A 118 -6.90 -11.22 0.68
CA PRO A 118 -5.93 -10.95 1.75
C PRO A 118 -6.62 -10.64 3.08
N VAL A 119 -7.61 -9.74 3.10
CA VAL A 119 -8.55 -9.59 4.22
C VAL A 119 -9.75 -10.51 3.98
N ALA A 120 -9.62 -11.76 4.41
CA ALA A 120 -10.57 -12.81 4.07
C ALA A 120 -12.01 -12.55 4.54
N LEU A 121 -12.99 -12.94 3.72
CA LEU A 121 -14.40 -12.94 4.11
C LEU A 121 -14.60 -13.82 5.35
N THR A 122 -15.07 -13.21 6.43
CA THR A 122 -15.27 -13.87 7.71
C THR A 122 -16.76 -13.85 8.08
N PRO A 123 -17.35 -14.96 8.56
CA PRO A 123 -18.71 -14.97 9.09
C PRO A 123 -18.87 -13.98 10.24
N GLY A 124 -19.98 -13.24 10.24
CA GLY A 124 -20.23 -12.17 11.21
C GLY A 124 -20.61 -10.86 10.54
N ARG A 125 -20.62 -9.79 11.31
CA ARG A 125 -21.11 -8.49 10.84
C ARG A 125 -20.07 -7.75 10.03
N TRP A 126 -20.47 -7.31 8.84
CA TRP A 126 -19.74 -6.36 8.01
C TRP A 126 -20.51 -5.03 7.97
N HIS A 127 -19.80 -3.93 8.16
CA HIS A 127 -20.35 -2.58 8.18
C HIS A 127 -20.08 -1.90 6.85
N ILE A 128 -21.05 -1.12 6.38
CA ILE A 128 -21.03 -0.46 5.08
C ILE A 128 -21.15 1.06 5.30
N ALA A 129 -20.23 1.81 4.71
CA ALA A 129 -20.34 3.26 4.59
C ALA A 129 -20.56 3.64 3.13
N LEU A 130 -21.44 4.61 2.91
CA LEU A 130 -21.77 5.11 1.58
C LEU A 130 -21.54 6.62 1.57
N ILE A 131 -20.97 7.13 0.48
CA ILE A 131 -20.68 8.55 0.30
C ILE A 131 -21.40 9.03 -0.96
N ASN A 132 -22.02 10.21 -0.89
CA ASN A 132 -22.58 10.92 -2.03
C ASN A 132 -21.74 12.19 -2.25
N TYR A 133 -20.92 12.19 -3.29
CA TYR A 133 -20.13 13.36 -3.70
C TYR A 133 -20.94 14.33 -4.56
N HIS A 134 -22.10 13.91 -5.07
CA HIS A 134 -22.95 14.75 -5.89
C HIS A 134 -23.64 15.85 -5.06
N ALA A 135 -23.70 17.07 -5.61
CA ALA A 135 -24.29 18.25 -4.97
C ALA A 135 -25.84 18.22 -4.89
N SER A 136 -26.47 17.10 -5.22
CA SER A 136 -27.93 16.90 -5.14
C SER A 136 -28.24 15.60 -4.43
N ILE A 137 -29.48 15.48 -3.95
CA ILE A 137 -29.98 14.22 -3.39
C ILE A 137 -29.85 13.12 -4.46
N VAL A 138 -29.32 11.97 -4.06
CA VAL A 138 -29.17 10.80 -4.93
C VAL A 138 -30.12 9.71 -4.47
N ASN A 139 -31.04 9.31 -5.35
CA ASN A 139 -31.80 8.08 -5.17
C ASN A 139 -30.90 6.89 -5.52
N ALA A 140 -30.63 6.02 -4.55
CA ALA A 140 -29.70 4.91 -4.68
C ALA A 140 -30.34 3.58 -4.29
N GLN A 141 -29.73 2.51 -4.79
CA GLN A 141 -30.08 1.13 -4.49
C GLN A 141 -28.84 0.39 -3.97
N LEU A 142 -28.94 -0.19 -2.78
CA LEU A 142 -27.92 -1.06 -2.18
C LEU A 142 -28.38 -2.52 -2.26
N SER A 143 -27.53 -3.40 -2.78
CA SER A 143 -27.81 -4.83 -2.87
C SER A 143 -26.65 -5.65 -2.33
N VAL A 144 -26.99 -6.77 -1.68
CA VAL A 144 -26.01 -7.74 -1.18
C VAL A 144 -26.41 -9.14 -1.63
N SER A 145 -25.44 -9.94 -2.07
CA SER A 145 -25.62 -11.37 -2.33
C SER A 145 -24.49 -12.19 -1.72
N PHE A 146 -24.82 -13.44 -1.36
CA PHE A 146 -23.88 -14.42 -0.84
C PHE A 146 -23.83 -15.63 -1.76
N ASP A 147 -22.65 -16.24 -1.85
CA ASP A 147 -22.48 -17.51 -2.55
C ASP A 147 -21.62 -18.47 -1.73
N THR A 148 -21.90 -19.76 -1.89
CA THR A 148 -21.10 -20.87 -1.35
C THR A 148 -20.04 -21.35 -2.35
N GLN A 149 -20.04 -20.82 -3.56
CA GLN A 149 -19.01 -21.00 -4.58
C GLN A 149 -18.19 -19.72 -4.76
N LEU A 150 -16.96 -19.87 -5.26
CA LEU A 150 -16.16 -18.72 -5.63
C LEU A 150 -16.66 -18.14 -6.97
N PRO A 151 -16.77 -16.81 -7.09
CA PRO A 151 -17.17 -16.17 -8.32
C PRO A 151 -16.08 -16.34 -9.38
N VAL A 152 -16.51 -16.44 -10.64
CA VAL A 152 -15.61 -16.41 -11.80
C VAL A 152 -16.10 -15.33 -12.75
N ALA A 153 -15.37 -14.23 -12.79
CA ALA A 153 -15.58 -13.13 -13.72
C ALA A 153 -14.75 -13.31 -14.99
N ALA A 154 -15.21 -12.72 -16.09
CA ALA A 154 -14.57 -12.86 -17.38
C ALA A 154 -13.37 -11.90 -17.54
N ILE A 155 -12.32 -12.40 -18.19
CA ILE A 155 -11.37 -11.57 -18.93
C ILE A 155 -12.02 -11.25 -20.27
N SER A 156 -12.12 -9.97 -20.63
CA SER A 156 -12.85 -9.52 -21.81
C SER A 156 -12.00 -8.59 -22.67
N MET A 157 -12.02 -8.84 -23.98
CA MET A 157 -11.39 -7.97 -24.97
C MET A 157 -12.30 -6.78 -25.30
N VAL A 158 -11.70 -5.60 -25.39
CA VAL A 158 -12.33 -4.36 -25.85
C VAL A 158 -11.70 -3.99 -27.19
N PHE A 159 -12.49 -4.00 -28.25
CA PHE A 159 -12.03 -3.82 -29.64
C PHE A 159 -12.41 -2.47 -30.25
N ASP A 160 -13.34 -1.76 -29.61
CA ASP A 160 -14.04 -0.62 -30.21
C ASP A 160 -13.73 0.71 -29.48
N ASP A 161 -12.68 0.73 -28.65
CA ASP A 161 -12.14 1.97 -28.09
C ASP A 161 -10.92 2.44 -28.90
N ALA A 162 -11.11 3.49 -29.68
CA ALA A 162 -10.05 4.13 -30.46
C ALA A 162 -9.15 5.05 -29.61
N GLY A 163 -9.43 5.20 -28.31
CA GLY A 163 -8.72 6.10 -27.41
C GLY A 163 -8.99 7.57 -27.73
N ASP A 164 -8.06 8.42 -27.30
CA ASP A 164 -8.09 9.87 -27.55
C ASP A 164 -6.78 10.36 -28.19
N SER A 165 -6.62 11.67 -28.38
CA SER A 165 -5.42 12.23 -28.99
C SER A 165 -4.13 12.02 -28.17
N SER A 166 -4.25 11.81 -26.86
CA SER A 166 -3.11 11.59 -25.95
C SER A 166 -2.69 10.12 -25.89
N ASP A 167 -3.61 9.21 -26.19
CA ASP A 167 -3.41 7.77 -26.18
C ASP A 167 -4.28 7.08 -27.25
N PRO A 168 -3.89 7.22 -28.53
CA PRO A 168 -4.66 6.70 -29.65
C PRO A 168 -4.50 5.18 -29.77
N CYS A 169 -5.58 4.51 -30.15
CA CYS A 169 -5.65 3.08 -30.40
C CYS A 169 -6.17 2.82 -31.82
N ASP A 170 -5.36 2.17 -32.67
CA ASP A 170 -5.83 1.73 -33.97
C ASP A 170 -6.68 0.46 -33.83
N ILE A 171 -7.96 0.57 -34.21
CA ILE A 171 -8.94 -0.52 -34.16
C ILE A 171 -9.26 -1.10 -35.54
N SER A 172 -8.60 -0.62 -36.61
CA SER A 172 -8.90 -1.03 -37.99
C SER A 172 -8.68 -2.53 -38.21
N GLY A 173 -7.65 -3.11 -37.58
CA GLY A 173 -7.35 -4.54 -37.67
C GLY A 173 -8.48 -5.44 -37.17
N TRP A 174 -9.26 -4.98 -36.18
CA TRP A 174 -10.44 -5.71 -35.68
C TRP A 174 -11.66 -5.60 -36.61
N ASN A 175 -11.66 -4.62 -37.49
CA ASN A 175 -12.77 -4.28 -38.40
C ASN A 175 -12.44 -4.59 -39.87
N ASP A 176 -11.37 -5.34 -40.12
CA ASP A 176 -10.93 -5.71 -41.46
C ASP A 176 -12.00 -6.57 -42.16
N ALA A 177 -12.55 -6.02 -43.24
CA ALA A 177 -13.62 -6.63 -44.02
C ALA A 177 -13.14 -7.63 -45.08
N THR A 178 -11.82 -7.86 -45.20
CA THR A 178 -11.25 -8.82 -46.14
C THR A 178 -11.85 -10.20 -45.91
N ALA A 179 -12.47 -10.78 -46.94
CA ALA A 179 -13.13 -12.08 -46.84
C ALA A 179 -12.13 -13.18 -46.45
N ALA A 180 -12.51 -14.02 -45.49
CA ALA A 180 -11.70 -15.13 -45.00
C ALA A 180 -12.58 -16.38 -44.82
N THR A 181 -12.03 -17.55 -45.13
CA THR A 181 -12.74 -18.83 -44.89
C THR A 181 -12.60 -19.22 -43.42
N PRO A 182 -13.68 -19.63 -42.73
CA PRO A 182 -13.61 -20.17 -41.38
C PRO A 182 -12.50 -21.22 -41.19
N VAL A 183 -11.80 -21.16 -40.06
CA VAL A 183 -10.61 -21.99 -39.80
C VAL A 183 -10.67 -22.64 -38.43
N ARG A 184 -10.70 -23.98 -38.41
CA ARG A 184 -10.45 -24.82 -37.22
C ARG A 184 -11.16 -24.34 -35.93
N GLY A 185 -12.48 -24.19 -36.02
CA GLY A 185 -13.36 -23.75 -34.93
C GLY A 185 -13.65 -22.25 -34.93
N ASN A 186 -12.82 -21.43 -35.57
CA ASN A 186 -13.07 -20.01 -35.76
C ASN A 186 -14.05 -19.81 -36.93
N SER A 187 -15.28 -19.39 -36.63
CA SER A 187 -16.35 -19.19 -37.60
C SER A 187 -16.31 -17.85 -38.35
N GLY A 188 -15.29 -17.02 -38.11
CA GLY A 188 -15.16 -15.70 -38.73
C GLY A 188 -15.07 -15.78 -40.26
N SER A 189 -15.90 -15.00 -40.95
CA SER A 189 -15.95 -14.91 -42.42
C SER A 189 -15.16 -13.73 -43.00
N THR A 190 -14.56 -12.90 -42.14
CA THR A 190 -13.60 -11.85 -42.50
C THR A 190 -12.38 -11.94 -41.61
N LEU A 191 -11.27 -11.35 -42.03
CA LEU A 191 -10.03 -11.31 -41.25
C LEU A 191 -10.25 -10.62 -39.89
N GLY A 192 -10.98 -9.49 -39.84
CA GLY A 192 -11.34 -8.82 -38.59
C GLY A 192 -12.19 -9.69 -37.66
N ALA A 193 -13.18 -10.41 -38.22
CA ALA A 193 -14.00 -11.34 -37.45
C ALA A 193 -13.17 -12.50 -36.88
N GLN A 194 -12.22 -13.05 -37.65
CA GLN A 194 -11.33 -14.10 -37.17
C GLN A 194 -10.41 -13.61 -36.04
N ARG A 195 -9.83 -12.42 -36.18
CA ARG A 195 -9.02 -11.76 -35.13
C ARG A 195 -9.79 -11.59 -33.83
N ARG A 196 -11.00 -11.02 -33.89
CA ARG A 196 -11.86 -10.81 -32.70
C ARG A 196 -12.17 -12.13 -31.99
N LEU A 197 -12.61 -13.13 -32.76
CA LEU A 197 -12.97 -14.45 -32.23
C LEU A 197 -11.76 -15.18 -31.61
N ALA A 198 -10.57 -15.08 -32.23
CA ALA A 198 -9.34 -15.65 -31.69
C ALA A 198 -8.90 -14.94 -30.38
N ALA A 199 -8.96 -13.60 -30.33
CA ALA A 199 -8.66 -12.85 -29.12
C ALA A 199 -9.65 -13.18 -27.97
N GLN A 200 -10.93 -13.37 -28.29
CA GLN A 200 -11.94 -13.81 -27.32
C GLN A 200 -11.68 -15.23 -26.81
N GLU A 201 -11.23 -16.14 -27.67
CA GLU A 201 -10.85 -17.49 -27.24
C GLU A 201 -9.63 -17.47 -26.30
N ALA A 202 -8.65 -16.62 -26.56
CA ALA A 202 -7.52 -16.40 -25.64
C ALA A 202 -7.99 -15.91 -24.26
N ALA A 203 -8.88 -14.91 -24.23
CA ALA A 203 -9.46 -14.38 -23.00
C ALA A 203 -10.29 -15.44 -22.24
N ARG A 204 -11.03 -16.28 -22.96
CA ARG A 204 -11.78 -17.42 -22.39
C ARG A 204 -10.84 -18.44 -21.74
N LEU A 205 -9.77 -18.84 -22.42
CA LEU A 205 -8.78 -19.79 -21.90
C LEU A 205 -8.08 -19.25 -20.63
N LEU A 206 -7.72 -17.98 -20.62
CA LEU A 206 -7.13 -17.34 -19.43
C LEU A 206 -8.13 -17.24 -18.28
N THR A 207 -9.39 -16.89 -18.57
CA THR A 207 -10.48 -16.90 -17.59
C THR A 207 -10.60 -18.29 -16.96
N ASP A 208 -10.53 -19.35 -17.76
CA ASP A 208 -10.63 -20.72 -17.28
C ASP A 208 -9.46 -21.14 -16.40
N GLN A 209 -8.26 -20.67 -16.69
CA GLN A 209 -7.06 -21.06 -15.96
C GLN A 209 -6.85 -20.25 -14.67
N LEU A 210 -7.20 -18.97 -14.68
CA LEU A 210 -6.97 -18.04 -13.57
C LEU A 210 -8.17 -17.87 -12.65
N LYS A 211 -9.39 -18.12 -13.16
CA LYS A 211 -10.66 -17.94 -12.44
C LYS A 211 -10.73 -16.56 -11.73
N PRO A 212 -10.69 -15.44 -12.49
CA PRO A 212 -10.74 -14.09 -11.90
C PRO A 212 -11.97 -13.91 -11.01
N ARG A 213 -11.84 -13.18 -9.90
CA ARG A 213 -12.94 -12.85 -8.99
C ARG A 213 -13.73 -11.66 -9.49
N VAL A 214 -13.02 -10.68 -10.05
CA VAL A 214 -13.59 -9.48 -10.69
C VAL A 214 -13.17 -9.41 -12.16
N PRO A 215 -13.98 -8.76 -13.02
CA PRO A 215 -13.70 -8.67 -14.45
C PRO A 215 -12.34 -8.04 -14.73
N VAL A 216 -11.73 -8.45 -15.84
CA VAL A 216 -10.52 -7.81 -16.39
C VAL A 216 -10.80 -7.38 -17.81
N ARG A 217 -10.57 -6.10 -18.09
CA ARG A 217 -10.75 -5.51 -19.42
C ARG A 217 -9.41 -5.33 -20.09
N VAL A 218 -9.29 -5.89 -21.29
CA VAL A 218 -8.10 -5.81 -22.13
C VAL A 218 -8.41 -4.94 -23.34
N ARG A 219 -7.82 -3.76 -23.45
CA ARG A 219 -7.93 -2.94 -24.67
C ARG A 219 -6.99 -3.49 -25.73
N GLY A 220 -7.55 -3.84 -26.87
CA GLY A 220 -6.80 -4.37 -28.02
C GLY A 220 -6.58 -3.29 -29.07
N CYS A 221 -5.32 -2.99 -29.37
CA CYS A 221 -4.91 -2.04 -30.40
C CYS A 221 -4.05 -2.70 -31.47
N TRP A 222 -3.85 -2.00 -32.58
CA TRP A 222 -2.93 -2.38 -33.64
C TRP A 222 -1.85 -1.30 -33.81
N LYS A 223 -0.63 -1.70 -34.18
CA LYS A 223 0.45 -0.77 -34.54
C LYS A 223 1.49 -1.49 -35.38
N ASN A 224 2.26 -0.77 -36.20
CA ASN A 224 3.50 -1.33 -36.75
C ASN A 224 4.53 -1.48 -35.61
N LEU A 225 4.87 -2.72 -35.26
CA LEU A 225 5.86 -3.07 -34.22
C LEU A 225 7.16 -3.64 -34.82
N GLY A 226 7.48 -3.21 -36.05
CA GLY A 226 8.63 -3.68 -36.80
C GLY A 226 8.25 -4.62 -37.95
N GLU A 227 9.26 -4.99 -38.74
CA GLU A 227 9.17 -5.73 -40.00
C GLU A 227 10.45 -6.58 -40.20
N GLY A 228 10.37 -7.61 -41.06
CA GLY A 228 11.53 -8.44 -41.43
C GLY A 228 12.29 -9.04 -40.23
N ASN A 229 13.59 -8.76 -40.13
CA ASN A 229 14.49 -9.35 -39.12
C ASN A 229 14.40 -8.69 -37.73
N SER A 230 13.58 -7.65 -37.56
CA SER A 230 13.35 -6.96 -36.28
C SER A 230 11.85 -6.78 -36.06
N LEU A 231 11.15 -7.92 -35.99
CA LEU A 231 9.70 -8.01 -35.90
C LEU A 231 9.27 -8.42 -34.49
N THR A 232 8.43 -7.60 -33.85
CA THR A 232 7.68 -8.00 -32.64
C THR A 232 6.26 -8.41 -33.06
N LEU A 233 5.77 -9.57 -32.61
CA LEU A 233 4.43 -10.05 -32.99
C LEU A 233 3.32 -9.23 -32.33
N ALA A 234 3.49 -8.96 -31.04
CA ALA A 234 2.61 -8.15 -30.22
C ALA A 234 3.37 -7.69 -28.98
N GLN A 235 2.78 -6.76 -28.23
CA GLN A 235 3.28 -6.31 -26.93
C GLN A 235 2.10 -5.99 -26.02
N ALA A 236 2.22 -6.23 -24.72
CA ALA A 236 1.24 -5.83 -23.74
C ALA A 236 1.84 -5.59 -22.36
N GLY A 237 1.02 -5.07 -21.46
CA GLY A 237 1.41 -4.76 -20.10
C GLY A 237 0.29 -4.10 -19.29
N PRO A 238 0.51 -3.92 -17.98
CA PRO A 238 -0.48 -3.32 -17.11
C PRO A 238 -0.67 -1.84 -17.47
N ASN A 239 -1.91 -1.36 -17.46
CA ASN A 239 -2.17 0.06 -17.69
C ASN A 239 -1.77 0.91 -16.46
N TYR A 240 -2.00 0.37 -15.26
CA TYR A 240 -1.66 0.98 -13.98
C TYR A 240 -0.94 0.01 -13.03
N PHE A 241 -0.34 0.59 -12.00
CA PHE A 241 0.15 -0.10 -10.82
C PHE A 241 -0.39 0.58 -9.56
N PHE A 242 -0.63 -0.21 -8.51
CA PHE A 242 -1.11 0.25 -7.21
C PHE A 242 -0.15 -0.16 -6.10
N VAL A 243 -0.03 0.69 -5.08
CA VAL A 243 0.75 0.48 -3.86
C VAL A 243 -0.10 0.91 -2.66
N ASP A 244 0.02 0.19 -1.56
CA ASP A 244 -0.51 0.58 -0.25
C ASP A 244 0.58 1.42 0.45
N ASP A 245 0.41 2.75 0.45
CA ASP A 245 1.25 3.69 1.17
C ASP A 245 0.48 4.97 1.53
N LEU A 246 0.34 5.21 2.84
CA LEU A 246 -0.30 6.39 3.42
C LEU A 246 0.36 7.71 3.00
N GLY A 247 1.66 7.75 2.72
CA GLY A 247 2.36 8.95 2.26
C GLY A 247 2.00 9.36 0.83
N THR A 248 1.42 8.44 0.05
CA THR A 248 0.78 8.74 -1.24
C THR A 248 -0.73 8.91 -1.13
N TRP A 249 -1.25 8.99 0.11
CA TRP A 249 -2.68 9.07 0.43
C TRP A 249 -3.50 7.86 -0.01
N ALA A 250 -2.85 6.72 -0.21
CA ALA A 250 -3.49 5.46 -0.58
C ALA A 250 -3.38 4.45 0.56
N HIS A 251 -4.45 4.27 1.33
CA HIS A 251 -4.62 3.12 2.20
C HIS A 251 -5.37 2.01 1.46
N LEU A 252 -4.71 0.88 1.19
CA LEU A 252 -5.24 -0.28 0.47
C LEU A 252 -4.98 -1.56 1.29
N PRO A 253 -5.62 -1.71 2.46
CA PRO A 253 -5.37 -2.82 3.36
C PRO A 253 -5.68 -4.20 2.74
N GLY A 254 -6.50 -4.21 1.68
CA GLY A 254 -6.81 -5.40 0.87
C GLY A 254 -5.67 -5.92 -0.02
N LEU A 255 -4.54 -5.21 -0.15
CA LEU A 255 -3.33 -5.74 -0.80
C LEU A 255 -2.56 -6.66 0.15
N GLU A 256 -1.95 -7.72 -0.39
CA GLU A 256 -1.26 -8.75 0.41
C GLU A 256 0.07 -8.30 1.02
N ARG A 257 0.60 -7.15 0.58
CA ARG A 257 1.83 -6.55 1.10
C ARG A 257 1.83 -5.02 0.90
N GLY A 258 2.12 -4.28 1.97
CA GLY A 258 2.38 -2.84 1.93
C GLY A 258 3.62 -2.47 1.10
N TYR A 259 3.71 -1.23 0.63
CA TYR A 259 4.92 -0.67 -0.01
C TYR A 259 5.47 -1.47 -1.20
N THR A 260 4.59 -2.20 -1.90
CA THR A 260 4.92 -3.02 -3.07
C THR A 260 3.98 -2.70 -4.23
N TRP A 261 4.53 -2.53 -5.42
CA TRP A 261 3.75 -2.32 -6.65
C TRP A 261 3.09 -3.61 -7.14
N PHE A 262 1.77 -3.55 -7.31
CA PHE A 262 0.99 -4.58 -7.98
C PHE A 262 0.42 -4.05 -9.30
N ALA A 263 0.50 -4.86 -10.36
CA ALA A 263 -0.18 -4.57 -11.61
C ALA A 263 -1.69 -4.41 -11.38
N ALA A 264 -2.34 -3.50 -12.12
CA ALA A 264 -3.74 -3.14 -11.92
C ALA A 264 -4.69 -4.35 -11.85
N ALA A 265 -4.52 -5.30 -12.78
CA ALA A 265 -5.33 -6.51 -12.80
C ALA A 265 -5.16 -7.35 -11.52
N ALA A 266 -3.94 -7.50 -11.03
CA ALA A 266 -3.64 -8.23 -9.79
C ALA A 266 -4.16 -7.50 -8.55
N ALA A 267 -3.98 -6.17 -8.48
CA ALA A 267 -4.52 -5.35 -7.41
C ALA A 267 -6.05 -5.45 -7.34
N ALA A 268 -6.74 -5.35 -8.49
CA ALA A 268 -8.18 -5.50 -8.62
C ALA A 268 -8.71 -6.83 -8.05
N GLN A 269 -8.02 -7.95 -8.33
CA GLN A 269 -8.40 -9.26 -7.77
C GLN A 269 -8.27 -9.30 -6.23
N GLN A 270 -7.27 -8.62 -5.68
CA GLN A 270 -7.01 -8.59 -4.24
C GLN A 270 -8.02 -7.69 -3.48
N VAL A 271 -8.30 -6.49 -4.03
CA VAL A 271 -9.20 -5.50 -3.42
C VAL A 271 -10.67 -5.67 -3.82
N GLY A 272 -10.99 -6.68 -4.63
CA GLY A 272 -12.38 -7.08 -4.88
C GLY A 272 -13.19 -6.11 -5.74
N THR A 273 -12.55 -5.20 -6.48
CA THR A 273 -13.21 -4.29 -7.44
C THR A 273 -12.30 -4.03 -8.65
N THR A 274 -12.81 -3.39 -9.71
CA THR A 274 -12.03 -3.07 -10.92
C THR A 274 -11.12 -1.86 -10.72
N GLN A 275 -10.08 -1.68 -11.54
CA GLN A 275 -9.06 -0.66 -11.31
C GLN A 275 -9.59 0.77 -11.14
N CYS A 276 -10.65 1.14 -11.88
CA CYS A 276 -11.25 2.47 -11.82
C CYS A 276 -11.93 2.78 -10.48
N ARG A 277 -12.17 1.75 -9.67
CA ARG A 277 -12.90 1.81 -8.41
C ARG A 277 -11.97 1.77 -7.19
N ILE A 278 -10.66 1.67 -7.38
CA ILE A 278 -9.70 1.43 -6.28
C ILE A 278 -9.39 2.72 -5.50
N ILE A 279 -9.37 3.89 -6.15
CA ILE A 279 -8.82 5.12 -5.55
C ILE A 279 -9.75 6.35 -5.68
N GLY A 280 -10.93 6.23 -6.28
CA GLY A 280 -11.86 7.35 -6.48
C GLY A 280 -11.59 8.14 -7.76
N GLY A 281 -12.64 8.79 -8.29
CA GLY A 281 -12.54 9.83 -9.32
C GLY A 281 -12.21 9.38 -10.75
N MET A 282 -12.03 8.08 -11.00
CA MET A 282 -11.77 7.55 -12.35
C MET A 282 -13.05 7.05 -13.01
N SER A 283 -13.25 7.40 -14.29
CA SER A 283 -14.35 6.83 -15.08
C SER A 283 -14.07 5.36 -15.43
N CYS A 284 -15.03 4.50 -15.13
CA CYS A 284 -14.95 3.10 -15.53
C CYS A 284 -15.26 2.86 -17.02
N ALA A 285 -15.76 3.85 -17.76
CA ALA A 285 -16.10 3.66 -19.18
C ALA A 285 -14.85 3.34 -20.03
N THR A 286 -13.75 4.04 -19.77
CA THR A 286 -12.49 3.98 -20.53
C THR A 286 -11.31 3.43 -19.72
N ALA A 287 -11.59 2.75 -18.61
CA ALA A 287 -10.57 2.12 -17.78
C ALA A 287 -10.33 0.65 -18.18
N TYR A 288 -9.08 0.30 -18.46
CA TYR A 288 -8.63 -1.04 -18.82
C TYR A 288 -7.49 -1.50 -17.94
N GLU A 289 -7.57 -2.70 -17.37
CA GLU A 289 -6.48 -3.27 -16.59
C GLU A 289 -5.24 -3.58 -17.46
N VAL A 290 -5.46 -3.96 -18.72
CA VAL A 290 -4.40 -4.36 -19.66
C VAL A 290 -4.55 -3.64 -21.00
N ASP A 291 -3.42 -3.20 -21.54
CA ASP A 291 -3.30 -2.81 -22.94
C ASP A 291 -2.52 -3.85 -23.72
N ALA A 292 -3.07 -4.29 -24.85
CA ALA A 292 -2.42 -5.19 -25.78
C ALA A 292 -2.37 -4.57 -27.18
N THR A 293 -1.20 -4.56 -27.81
CA THR A 293 -0.98 -4.04 -29.16
C THR A 293 -0.45 -5.14 -30.06
N PHE A 294 -1.15 -5.42 -31.16
CA PHE A 294 -0.77 -6.42 -32.15
C PHE A 294 -0.11 -5.77 -33.36
N ASN A 295 0.84 -6.48 -33.97
CA ASN A 295 1.58 -5.93 -35.10
C ASN A 295 0.77 -5.99 -36.39
N THR A 296 0.57 -4.83 -37.03
CA THR A 296 -0.17 -4.70 -38.30
C THR A 296 0.51 -5.37 -39.49
N THR A 297 1.82 -5.63 -39.40
CA THR A 297 2.62 -6.09 -40.55
C THR A 297 2.64 -7.60 -40.71
N VAL A 298 2.26 -8.36 -39.67
CA VAL A 298 2.44 -9.83 -39.60
C VAL A 298 1.64 -10.57 -40.68
N ASP A 299 0.40 -10.17 -40.94
CA ASP A 299 -0.43 -10.76 -42.01
C ASP A 299 -0.09 -10.22 -43.41
N GLY A 300 0.91 -9.34 -43.50
CA GLY A 300 1.36 -8.74 -44.74
C GLY A 300 2.72 -9.28 -45.21
N PRO A 301 3.06 -9.05 -46.49
CA PRO A 301 4.32 -9.53 -47.07
C PRO A 301 5.57 -8.92 -46.40
N ASN A 302 5.42 -7.78 -45.73
CA ASN A 302 6.52 -7.09 -45.05
C ASN A 302 6.83 -7.66 -43.65
N GLY A 303 5.90 -8.40 -43.04
CA GLY A 303 6.09 -9.03 -41.74
C GLY A 303 6.83 -10.35 -41.87
N LEU A 304 6.08 -11.43 -42.14
CA LEU A 304 6.60 -12.80 -42.22
C LEU A 304 6.66 -13.35 -43.67
N GLY A 305 6.56 -12.48 -44.68
CA GLY A 305 6.56 -12.89 -46.08
C GLY A 305 5.24 -13.56 -46.46
N ALA A 306 5.31 -14.83 -46.91
CA ALA A 306 4.11 -15.59 -47.28
C ALA A 306 3.35 -16.19 -46.08
N ARG A 307 3.86 -15.94 -44.87
CA ARG A 307 3.31 -16.42 -43.59
C ARG A 307 2.53 -15.30 -42.91
N GLY A 308 1.64 -15.67 -41.99
CA GLY A 308 0.85 -14.72 -41.22
C GLY A 308 0.46 -15.28 -39.86
N PHE A 309 -0.45 -14.62 -39.15
CA PHE A 309 -1.03 -15.17 -37.94
C PHE A 309 -1.97 -16.34 -38.27
N ASP A 310 -1.93 -17.34 -37.41
CA ASP A 310 -2.88 -18.42 -37.40
C ASP A 310 -4.03 -18.14 -36.42
N TYR A 311 -5.26 -18.04 -36.93
CA TYR A 311 -6.46 -17.63 -36.18
C TYR A 311 -7.35 -18.79 -35.72
N GLY A 312 -6.96 -20.05 -35.96
CA GLY A 312 -7.75 -21.20 -35.51
C GLY A 312 -7.67 -21.46 -34.01
N PHE A 313 -8.75 -21.97 -33.42
CA PHE A 313 -8.86 -22.17 -31.97
C PHE A 313 -8.06 -23.39 -31.50
N THR A 314 -8.09 -24.46 -32.27
CA THR A 314 -7.31 -25.68 -31.97
C THR A 314 -5.85 -25.50 -32.34
N GLN A 315 -4.97 -26.41 -31.91
CA GLN A 315 -3.58 -26.44 -32.40
C GLN A 315 -3.48 -27.34 -33.64
N THR A 316 -2.53 -27.05 -34.51
CA THR A 316 -2.06 -28.00 -35.54
C THR A 316 -0.57 -28.18 -35.36
N GLY A 317 -0.09 -29.43 -35.22
CA GLY A 317 1.34 -29.72 -35.05
C GLY A 317 2.22 -29.45 -36.28
N ALA A 318 1.72 -28.73 -37.30
CA ALA A 318 2.34 -28.63 -38.62
C ALA A 318 2.39 -27.20 -39.21
N LEU A 319 1.80 -26.18 -38.56
CA LEU A 319 1.86 -24.83 -39.10
C LEU A 319 3.13 -24.13 -38.64
N ASN A 320 3.86 -23.53 -39.59
CA ASN A 320 4.98 -22.66 -39.26
C ASN A 320 4.50 -21.34 -38.64
N ASP A 321 3.23 -20.97 -38.83
CA ASP A 321 2.64 -19.67 -38.50
C ASP A 321 2.41 -19.46 -36.99
N PRO A 322 2.70 -18.25 -36.45
CA PRO A 322 2.42 -17.95 -35.06
C PRO A 322 0.92 -17.97 -34.77
N SER A 323 0.54 -18.76 -33.77
CA SER A 323 -0.84 -18.84 -33.29
C SER A 323 -1.25 -17.53 -32.59
N PHE A 324 -2.24 -16.82 -33.15
CA PHE A 324 -2.72 -15.54 -32.63
C PHE A 324 -3.31 -15.67 -31.23
N VAL A 325 -4.02 -16.78 -30.96
CA VAL A 325 -4.56 -17.08 -29.62
C VAL A 325 -3.41 -17.23 -28.60
N THR A 326 -2.30 -17.87 -28.98
CA THR A 326 -1.13 -18.03 -28.06
C THR A 326 -0.47 -16.70 -27.81
N VAL A 327 -0.23 -15.92 -28.87
CA VAL A 327 0.34 -14.56 -28.78
C VAL A 327 -0.54 -13.72 -27.87
N THR A 328 -1.86 -13.71 -28.07
CA THR A 328 -2.79 -12.94 -27.23
C THR A 328 -2.75 -13.40 -25.77
N MET A 329 -2.72 -14.71 -25.49
CA MET A 329 -2.60 -15.20 -24.12
C MET A 329 -1.28 -14.78 -23.46
N HIS A 330 -0.18 -14.87 -24.19
CA HIS A 330 1.16 -14.48 -23.74
C HIS A 330 1.22 -13.00 -23.40
N GLU A 331 0.75 -12.15 -24.32
CA GLU A 331 0.70 -10.71 -24.12
C GLU A 331 -0.18 -10.34 -22.92
N ILE A 332 -1.39 -10.88 -22.83
CA ILE A 332 -2.26 -10.60 -21.69
C ILE A 332 -1.57 -11.00 -20.39
N ALA A 333 -0.85 -12.12 -20.33
CA ALA A 333 -0.14 -12.55 -19.11
C ALA A 333 0.90 -11.52 -18.62
N HIS A 334 1.60 -10.81 -19.51
CA HIS A 334 2.42 -9.66 -19.11
C HIS A 334 1.58 -8.56 -18.46
N GLY A 335 0.42 -8.24 -19.06
CA GLY A 335 -0.55 -7.30 -18.52
C GLY A 335 -1.16 -7.69 -17.18
N LEU A 336 -1.26 -8.98 -16.89
CA LEU A 336 -1.76 -9.47 -15.61
C LEU A 336 -0.72 -9.39 -14.47
N GLY A 337 0.54 -9.10 -14.78
CA GLY A 337 1.61 -8.93 -13.78
C GLY A 337 2.84 -9.80 -13.98
N PHE A 338 2.96 -10.56 -15.09
CA PHE A 338 4.22 -11.21 -15.47
C PHE A 338 5.18 -10.16 -16.06
N VAL A 339 5.60 -9.21 -15.23
CA VAL A 339 6.50 -8.12 -15.58
C VAL A 339 7.13 -7.57 -14.32
N GLY A 340 8.43 -7.28 -14.36
CA GLY A 340 9.12 -6.61 -13.25
C GLY A 340 9.55 -5.20 -13.61
N LEU A 341 9.65 -4.33 -12.60
CA LEU A 341 9.87 -2.89 -12.78
C LEU A 341 11.35 -2.52 -12.70
N ILE A 342 12.15 -3.11 -13.60
CA ILE A 342 13.59 -2.83 -13.74
C ILE A 342 13.91 -2.30 -15.14
N ASN A 343 14.78 -1.30 -15.24
CA ASN A 343 15.27 -0.82 -16.53
C ASN A 343 16.15 -1.85 -17.23
N THR A 344 15.60 -2.48 -18.27
CA THR A 344 16.29 -3.41 -19.16
C THR A 344 16.63 -2.77 -20.52
N GLY A 345 16.66 -1.44 -20.60
CA GLY A 345 17.03 -0.69 -21.81
C GLY A 345 15.90 0.06 -22.51
N PHE A 346 14.68 0.06 -21.96
CA PHE A 346 13.57 0.87 -22.51
C PHE A 346 13.64 2.34 -22.06
N ARG A 347 14.39 2.67 -21.00
CA ARG A 347 14.71 4.03 -20.58
C ARG A 347 16.19 4.29 -20.77
N ALA A 348 16.55 4.86 -21.92
CA ALA A 348 17.94 5.16 -22.28
C ALA A 348 18.58 6.25 -21.40
N ASP A 349 17.76 7.02 -20.68
CA ASP A 349 18.17 8.07 -19.75
C ASP A 349 18.50 7.56 -18.34
N GLN A 350 18.22 6.28 -18.06
CA GLN A 350 18.45 5.66 -16.75
C GLN A 350 19.49 4.53 -16.85
N PRO A 351 20.26 4.24 -15.78
CA PRO A 351 21.17 3.10 -15.77
C PRO A 351 20.44 1.78 -16.01
N LEU A 352 21.07 0.84 -16.70
CA LEU A 352 20.58 -0.55 -16.77
C LEU A 352 20.56 -1.16 -15.37
N GLY A 353 19.56 -2.00 -15.10
CA GLY A 353 19.39 -2.63 -13.79
C GLY A 353 18.75 -1.71 -12.74
N SER A 354 18.59 -0.40 -12.97
CA SER A 354 17.90 0.49 -12.03
C SER A 354 16.42 0.14 -11.87
N LYS A 355 15.88 0.30 -10.65
CA LYS A 355 14.43 0.21 -10.40
C LYS A 355 13.69 1.34 -11.10
N ILE A 356 12.52 1.05 -11.66
CA ILE A 356 11.69 2.06 -12.32
C ILE A 356 10.98 2.89 -11.27
N ARG A 357 11.19 4.21 -11.30
CA ARG A 357 10.36 5.17 -10.59
C ARG A 357 9.07 5.42 -11.37
N LEU A 358 7.95 5.01 -10.79
CA LEU A 358 6.61 5.21 -11.34
C LEU A 358 5.99 6.57 -10.96
N LEU A 359 6.30 7.06 -9.76
CA LEU A 359 5.79 8.34 -9.25
C LEU A 359 6.96 9.30 -8.98
N ASN A 360 6.88 10.50 -9.54
CA ASN A 360 7.84 11.57 -9.24
C ASN A 360 7.77 11.91 -7.75
N ASN A 361 8.93 12.10 -7.12
CA ASN A 361 9.07 12.43 -5.70
C ASN A 361 8.52 11.39 -4.70
N ALA A 362 8.05 10.22 -5.14
CA ALA A 362 7.67 9.12 -4.25
C ALA A 362 8.84 8.15 -4.00
N PRO A 363 8.86 7.37 -2.91
CA PRO A 363 9.82 6.29 -2.68
C PRO A 363 9.98 5.30 -3.85
N LEU A 364 11.15 4.65 -3.94
CA LEU A 364 11.42 3.56 -4.90
C LEU A 364 10.95 2.23 -4.33
N TYR A 365 9.65 1.97 -4.42
CA TYR A 365 9.06 0.71 -3.96
C TYR A 365 9.53 -0.49 -4.79
N ASP A 366 9.51 -1.67 -4.16
CA ASP A 366 9.67 -2.94 -4.84
C ASP A 366 8.41 -3.28 -5.66
N ASP A 367 8.56 -4.07 -6.71
CA ASP A 367 7.43 -4.65 -7.44
C ASP A 367 7.19 -6.11 -7.03
N ALA A 368 5.94 -6.55 -7.09
CA ALA A 368 5.54 -7.88 -6.63
C ALA A 368 6.29 -9.02 -7.35
N TYR A 369 6.62 -8.85 -8.63
CA TYR A 369 7.37 -9.84 -9.41
C TYR A 369 8.84 -9.93 -8.97
N GLY A 370 9.50 -8.79 -8.80
CA GLY A 370 10.87 -8.72 -8.32
C GLY A 370 11.05 -9.10 -6.86
N ALA A 371 10.05 -8.87 -6.02
CA ALA A 371 10.04 -9.32 -4.63
C ALA A 371 10.17 -10.86 -4.50
N GLN A 372 9.71 -11.61 -5.51
CA GLN A 372 9.86 -13.06 -5.61
C GLN A 372 11.13 -13.49 -6.34
N THR A 373 11.89 -12.55 -6.93
CA THR A 373 13.08 -12.86 -7.72
C THR A 373 14.34 -12.92 -6.85
N ARG A 374 15.20 -13.90 -7.14
CA ARG A 374 16.49 -14.12 -6.49
C ARG A 374 17.61 -14.17 -7.52
N TRP A 375 18.77 -13.67 -7.13
CA TRP A 375 20.03 -13.91 -7.83
C TRP A 375 20.83 -14.96 -7.06
N THR A 376 21.26 -16.02 -7.76
CA THR A 376 21.87 -17.21 -7.14
C THR A 376 23.23 -17.53 -7.77
N PRO A 377 24.24 -16.63 -7.69
CA PRO A 377 25.60 -16.94 -8.13
C PRO A 377 26.19 -18.11 -7.31
N ALA A 378 27.31 -18.68 -7.77
CA ALA A 378 27.84 -19.92 -7.21
C ALA A 378 28.30 -19.83 -5.73
N ASP A 379 28.53 -18.62 -5.22
CA ASP A 379 29.07 -18.31 -3.90
C ASP A 379 28.03 -17.94 -2.84
N VAL A 380 26.74 -17.92 -3.19
CA VAL A 380 25.65 -17.63 -2.23
C VAL A 380 24.91 -18.88 -1.79
N GLY A 381 24.39 -18.85 -0.55
CA GLY A 381 23.65 -19.96 0.04
C GLY A 381 22.33 -20.27 -0.68
N SER A 382 21.65 -21.32 -0.20
CA SER A 382 20.46 -21.91 -0.82
C SER A 382 19.27 -20.95 -1.04
N SER A 383 19.22 -19.82 -0.33
CA SER A 383 18.16 -18.82 -0.46
C SER A 383 18.38 -17.80 -1.59
N GLY A 384 19.61 -17.70 -2.11
CA GLY A 384 19.99 -16.62 -3.03
C GLY A 384 19.93 -15.22 -2.40
N LEU A 385 20.32 -14.21 -3.18
CA LEU A 385 20.17 -12.80 -2.82
C LEU A 385 18.84 -12.26 -3.36
N SER A 386 18.17 -11.39 -2.61
CA SER A 386 16.98 -10.69 -3.12
C SER A 386 17.37 -9.79 -4.29
N PHE A 387 16.76 -10.01 -5.45
CA PHE A 387 17.12 -9.30 -6.69
C PHE A 387 16.85 -7.78 -6.61
N LEU A 388 15.84 -7.36 -5.84
CA LEU A 388 15.55 -5.95 -5.63
C LEU A 388 16.40 -5.30 -4.51
N ALA A 389 17.13 -6.09 -3.72
CA ALA A 389 17.98 -5.57 -2.64
C ALA A 389 19.47 -5.42 -3.03
N ILE A 390 19.90 -6.04 -4.12
CA ILE A 390 21.27 -5.90 -4.67
C ILE A 390 21.45 -4.57 -5.41
N THR A 391 22.68 -4.19 -5.77
CA THR A 391 22.94 -2.94 -6.51
C THR A 391 22.45 -3.01 -7.97
N ASP A 392 22.37 -1.87 -8.66
CA ASP A 392 22.03 -1.80 -10.08
C ASP A 392 23.01 -2.62 -10.93
N GLU A 393 24.31 -2.56 -10.64
CA GLU A 393 25.35 -3.32 -11.35
C GLU A 393 25.24 -4.82 -11.10
N GLN A 394 24.92 -5.22 -9.86
CA GLN A 394 24.66 -6.62 -9.53
C GLN A 394 23.38 -7.12 -10.23
N ARG A 395 22.35 -6.28 -10.36
CA ARG A 395 21.17 -6.61 -11.18
C ARG A 395 21.54 -6.82 -12.64
N VAL A 396 22.39 -5.97 -13.24
CA VAL A 396 22.88 -6.19 -14.62
C VAL A 396 23.59 -7.54 -14.75
N SER A 397 24.42 -7.91 -13.76
CA SER A 397 25.09 -9.21 -13.73
C SER A 397 24.09 -10.37 -13.63
N ALA A 398 23.04 -10.22 -12.82
CA ALA A 398 21.98 -11.21 -12.71
C ALA A 398 21.17 -11.33 -14.03
N LEU A 399 20.84 -10.21 -14.67
CA LEU A 399 20.10 -10.11 -15.93
C LEU A 399 20.84 -10.71 -17.14
N THR A 400 22.16 -10.89 -17.04
CA THR A 400 23.03 -11.50 -18.07
C THR A 400 23.60 -12.86 -17.66
N SER A 401 23.12 -13.40 -16.54
CA SER A 401 23.72 -14.59 -15.92
C SER A 401 23.38 -15.91 -16.61
N LEU A 402 22.47 -15.91 -17.59
CA LEU A 402 21.87 -17.06 -18.27
C LEU A 402 21.05 -18.00 -17.36
N VAL A 403 21.61 -18.37 -16.22
CA VAL A 403 21.14 -19.46 -15.37
C VAL A 403 21.11 -19.12 -13.89
N HIS A 404 21.42 -17.89 -13.45
CA HIS A 404 21.44 -17.53 -12.03
C HIS A 404 20.35 -16.54 -11.63
N LEU A 405 19.49 -16.12 -12.58
CA LEU A 405 18.28 -15.37 -12.28
C LEU A 405 17.11 -16.34 -12.05
N ARG A 406 16.53 -16.28 -10.86
CA ARG A 406 15.55 -17.25 -10.36
C ARG A 406 14.30 -16.57 -9.84
N PHE A 407 13.14 -17.16 -10.07
CA PHE A 407 11.89 -16.78 -9.42
C PHE A 407 11.57 -17.83 -8.35
N ALA A 408 11.48 -17.38 -7.10
CA ALA A 408 11.41 -18.22 -5.90
C ALA A 408 10.02 -18.18 -5.24
N GLY A 409 8.98 -17.81 -5.98
CA GLY A 409 7.60 -17.87 -5.51
C GLY A 409 7.12 -19.31 -5.31
N GLU A 410 6.35 -19.54 -4.25
CA GLU A 410 5.91 -20.87 -3.82
C GLU A 410 5.05 -21.56 -4.88
N ASN A 411 4.12 -20.83 -5.50
CA ASN A 411 3.25 -21.40 -6.54
C ASN A 411 4.02 -21.65 -7.84
N ALA A 412 4.94 -20.77 -8.22
CA ALA A 412 5.81 -20.96 -9.37
C ALA A 412 6.69 -22.20 -9.22
N ILE A 413 7.26 -22.44 -8.03
CA ILE A 413 8.03 -23.65 -7.72
C ILE A 413 7.16 -24.90 -7.83
N ALA A 414 5.93 -24.86 -7.30
CA ALA A 414 5.00 -25.98 -7.37
C ALA A 414 4.62 -26.35 -8.81
N GLU A 415 4.32 -25.36 -9.66
CA GLU A 415 4.04 -25.60 -11.09
C GLU A 415 5.31 -26.05 -11.85
N ALA A 416 6.49 -25.48 -11.52
CA ALA A 416 7.77 -25.89 -12.11
C ALA A 416 8.14 -27.34 -11.79
N ALA A 417 7.71 -27.87 -10.64
CA ALA A 417 7.88 -29.26 -10.26
C ALA A 417 7.08 -30.24 -11.14
N LEU A 418 5.97 -29.79 -11.70
CA LEU A 418 5.17 -30.57 -12.66
C LEU A 418 5.73 -30.48 -14.08
N ALA A 419 6.41 -29.38 -14.39
CA ALA A 419 6.95 -29.08 -15.72
C ALA A 419 8.43 -29.50 -15.92
N SER A 420 9.12 -29.92 -14.86
CA SER A 420 10.55 -30.29 -14.90
C SER A 420 10.91 -31.40 -13.92
N ASN A 421 12.06 -32.06 -14.14
CA ASN A 421 12.60 -33.06 -13.21
C ASN A 421 13.30 -32.46 -11.97
N PHE A 422 13.26 -31.13 -11.78
CA PHE A 422 14.01 -30.44 -10.73
C PHE A 422 13.14 -29.95 -9.56
N GLY A 423 11.83 -30.16 -9.60
CA GLY A 423 10.92 -29.74 -8.54
C GLY A 423 11.24 -30.26 -7.15
N SER A 424 11.87 -31.44 -7.07
CA SER A 424 12.30 -32.06 -5.82
C SER A 424 13.74 -31.72 -5.41
N ALA A 425 14.45 -30.91 -6.20
CA ALA A 425 15.80 -30.46 -5.86
C ALA A 425 15.75 -29.51 -4.65
N PRO A 426 16.82 -29.41 -3.85
CA PRO A 426 16.90 -28.39 -2.81
C PRO A 426 17.01 -26.99 -3.44
N ALA A 427 16.59 -25.97 -2.69
CA ALA A 427 16.86 -24.58 -3.05
C ALA A 427 18.39 -24.36 -3.16
N PRO A 428 18.86 -23.59 -4.16
CA PRO A 428 18.09 -22.76 -5.09
C PRO A 428 17.76 -23.46 -6.43
N ASP A 429 18.06 -24.75 -6.57
CA ASP A 429 17.94 -25.47 -7.85
C ASP A 429 16.49 -25.74 -8.25
N ASN A 430 15.56 -25.79 -7.29
CA ASN A 430 14.12 -25.89 -7.55
C ASN A 430 13.45 -24.56 -7.91
N PHE A 431 14.14 -23.42 -7.81
CA PHE A 431 13.58 -22.13 -8.20
C PHE A 431 13.44 -22.03 -9.73
N LEU A 432 12.41 -21.32 -10.18
CA LEU A 432 12.11 -21.15 -11.61
C LEU A 432 13.19 -20.31 -12.30
N TRP A 433 13.78 -20.81 -13.38
CA TRP A 433 14.74 -20.10 -14.22
C TRP A 433 14.06 -19.01 -15.05
N LEU A 434 14.51 -17.77 -14.87
CA LEU A 434 14.10 -16.64 -15.71
C LEU A 434 15.05 -16.47 -16.90
N TYR A 435 14.53 -15.95 -18.01
CA TYR A 435 15.29 -15.64 -19.20
C TYR A 435 16.23 -14.46 -18.93
N ALA A 436 17.53 -14.72 -18.93
CA ALA A 436 18.59 -13.75 -18.61
C ALA A 436 19.73 -13.81 -19.65
N PRO A 437 19.46 -13.48 -20.93
CA PRO A 437 20.43 -13.58 -22.02
C PRO A 437 21.60 -12.59 -21.84
N SER A 438 22.70 -12.87 -22.54
CA SER A 438 23.83 -11.95 -22.67
C SER A 438 24.03 -11.64 -24.16
N PRO A 439 23.82 -10.40 -24.63
CA PRO A 439 23.46 -9.20 -23.86
C PRO A 439 22.00 -9.18 -23.38
N ILE A 440 21.65 -8.19 -22.55
CA ILE A 440 20.25 -7.92 -22.15
C ILE A 440 19.41 -7.63 -23.39
N GLU A 441 18.25 -8.28 -23.49
CA GLU A 441 17.26 -8.06 -24.53
C GLU A 441 16.08 -7.28 -23.94
N GLY A 442 15.94 -6.02 -24.35
CA GLY A 442 14.85 -5.15 -23.88
C GLY A 442 13.48 -5.74 -24.20
N GLY A 443 12.59 -5.79 -23.20
CA GLY A 443 11.26 -6.41 -23.32
C GLY A 443 11.24 -7.92 -23.05
N SER A 444 12.38 -8.61 -23.16
CA SER A 444 12.45 -10.07 -22.99
C SER A 444 13.16 -10.50 -21.71
N SER A 445 14.36 -9.98 -21.44
CA SER A 445 15.12 -10.29 -20.23
C SER A 445 14.26 -10.06 -18.99
N TYR A 446 14.35 -10.98 -18.01
CA TYR A 446 13.65 -10.95 -16.72
C TYR A 446 12.13 -11.16 -16.77
N SER A 447 11.46 -10.78 -17.85
CA SER A 447 10.02 -10.95 -18.07
C SER A 447 9.62 -12.25 -18.76
N HIS A 448 10.53 -13.22 -18.92
CA HIS A 448 10.23 -14.54 -19.52
C HIS A 448 10.85 -15.68 -18.73
N VAL A 449 10.39 -16.91 -18.98
CA VAL A 449 11.00 -18.14 -18.44
C VAL A 449 12.04 -18.71 -19.39
N ALA A 450 13.08 -19.34 -18.84
CA ALA A 450 14.15 -19.94 -19.64
C ALA A 450 13.72 -21.32 -20.19
N ASN A 451 13.79 -21.51 -21.52
CA ASN A 451 13.30 -22.71 -22.21
C ASN A 451 13.97 -24.03 -21.78
N SER A 452 15.29 -24.04 -21.54
CA SER A 452 16.11 -25.26 -21.48
C SER A 452 15.80 -26.24 -20.34
N ARG A 453 14.92 -25.89 -19.39
CA ARG A 453 14.61 -26.71 -18.21
C ARG A 453 13.20 -27.31 -18.20
N TYR A 454 12.25 -26.75 -18.96
CA TYR A 454 10.84 -27.12 -18.87
C TYR A 454 10.42 -27.95 -20.09
N THR A 455 11.04 -29.10 -20.25
CA THR A 455 10.84 -29.97 -21.41
C THR A 455 9.66 -30.92 -21.29
N LEU A 456 9.06 -31.06 -20.09
CA LEU A 456 7.95 -31.98 -19.86
C LEU A 456 6.61 -31.40 -20.33
N GLN A 457 6.50 -30.07 -20.44
CA GLN A 457 5.30 -29.37 -20.90
C GLN A 457 5.67 -28.09 -21.67
N PRO A 458 4.99 -27.75 -22.77
CA PRO A 458 5.15 -26.45 -23.43
C PRO A 458 4.85 -25.29 -22.48
N GLN A 459 5.69 -24.24 -22.49
CA GLN A 459 5.54 -23.07 -21.62
C GLN A 459 5.04 -21.86 -22.40
N MET A 460 4.06 -21.14 -21.85
CA MET A 460 3.49 -19.95 -22.49
C MET A 460 4.46 -18.76 -22.49
N MET A 461 5.17 -18.52 -21.38
CA MET A 461 5.97 -17.31 -21.15
C MET A 461 7.42 -17.45 -21.65
N LEU A 462 7.63 -18.09 -22.81
CA LEU A 462 8.93 -18.15 -23.48
C LEU A 462 9.14 -16.91 -24.36
N PRO A 463 10.37 -16.40 -24.52
CA PRO A 463 10.64 -15.18 -25.30
C PRO A 463 10.39 -15.34 -26.81
N GLY A 464 10.17 -16.57 -27.29
CA GLY A 464 9.79 -16.85 -28.67
C GLY A 464 8.69 -17.90 -28.73
N ILE A 465 7.71 -17.68 -29.60
CA ILE A 465 6.59 -18.61 -29.81
C ILE A 465 6.97 -19.63 -30.89
N ILE A 466 7.05 -20.90 -30.51
CA ILE A 466 7.29 -22.02 -31.44
C ILE A 466 5.97 -22.54 -32.04
N SER A 467 6.07 -23.24 -33.18
CA SER A 467 4.97 -23.67 -34.06
C SER A 467 3.81 -24.46 -33.42
N SER A 468 3.98 -25.02 -32.21
CA SER A 468 2.90 -25.72 -31.50
C SER A 468 2.03 -24.81 -30.63
N GLY A 469 2.43 -23.55 -30.39
CA GLY A 469 1.67 -22.49 -29.70
C GLY A 469 0.88 -22.95 -28.48
N PRO A 470 1.47 -23.01 -27.26
CA PRO A 470 0.77 -23.47 -26.05
C PRO A 470 -0.60 -22.80 -25.84
N ARG A 471 -1.53 -23.54 -25.21
CA ARG A 471 -2.87 -23.10 -24.81
C ARG A 471 -3.05 -23.10 -23.29
N ASP A 472 -1.98 -23.41 -22.56
CA ASP A 472 -1.92 -23.45 -21.11
C ASP A 472 -0.77 -22.54 -20.65
N LEU A 473 -0.98 -21.80 -19.57
CA LEU A 473 0.00 -20.89 -18.98
C LEU A 473 1.25 -21.61 -18.45
N GLY A 474 1.15 -22.91 -18.14
CA GLY A 474 2.22 -23.69 -17.54
C GLY A 474 2.71 -23.04 -16.24
N VAL A 475 4.03 -22.94 -16.10
CA VAL A 475 4.65 -22.29 -14.93
C VAL A 475 4.26 -20.81 -14.77
N GLY A 476 3.83 -20.15 -15.84
CA GLY A 476 3.34 -18.77 -15.80
C GLY A 476 2.13 -18.59 -14.90
N LYS A 477 1.29 -19.63 -14.74
CA LYS A 477 0.17 -19.63 -13.80
C LYS A 477 0.65 -19.50 -12.36
N GLY A 478 1.71 -20.22 -11.99
CA GLY A 478 2.30 -20.17 -10.66
C GLY A 478 2.89 -18.79 -10.37
N VAL A 479 3.61 -18.22 -11.34
CA VAL A 479 4.13 -16.85 -11.23
C VAL A 479 3.02 -15.82 -11.02
N LEU A 480 1.94 -15.87 -11.81
CA LEU A 480 0.80 -14.96 -11.64
C LEU A 480 0.18 -15.08 -10.23
N LYS A 481 0.03 -16.30 -9.70
CA LYS A 481 -0.46 -16.51 -8.32
C LYS A 481 0.44 -15.84 -7.28
N ASP A 482 1.76 -15.92 -7.45
CA ASP A 482 2.74 -15.34 -6.51
C ASP A 482 2.87 -13.80 -6.60
N VAL A 483 2.22 -13.17 -7.58
CA VAL A 483 2.18 -11.70 -7.76
C VAL A 483 0.76 -11.12 -7.63
N GLY A 484 -0.14 -11.83 -6.94
CA GLY A 484 -1.45 -11.31 -6.54
C GLY A 484 -2.68 -12.03 -7.12
N TRP A 485 -2.51 -13.09 -7.92
CA TRP A 485 -3.62 -13.90 -8.47
C TRP A 485 -3.93 -15.17 -7.67
N ARG A 486 -3.71 -15.13 -6.36
CA ARG A 486 -3.95 -16.29 -5.49
C ARG A 486 -5.39 -16.76 -5.63
N THR A 487 -5.59 -18.06 -5.71
CA THR A 487 -6.90 -18.74 -5.77
C THR A 487 -7.05 -19.80 -4.69
N ASP A 488 -5.92 -20.15 -4.07
CA ASP A 488 -5.76 -20.95 -2.87
C ASP A 488 -6.10 -20.15 -1.60
N GLY A 489 -6.21 -20.85 -0.46
CA GLY A 489 -6.57 -20.25 0.82
C GLY A 489 -5.49 -19.29 1.25
N ALA A 490 -5.70 -17.99 1.03
CA ALA A 490 -4.76 -16.98 1.48
C ALA A 490 -4.54 -17.11 2.99
N ARG A 491 -3.31 -16.88 3.44
CA ARG A 491 -3.11 -16.50 4.85
C ARG A 491 -3.79 -15.15 5.01
N THR A 492 -4.77 -15.07 5.90
CA THR A 492 -5.43 -13.80 6.21
C THR A 492 -4.38 -12.77 6.64
N ARG A 493 -4.37 -11.60 5.98
CA ARG A 493 -3.53 -10.47 6.35
C ARG A 493 -3.76 -10.20 7.83
N SER A 494 -2.69 -10.25 8.60
CA SER A 494 -2.70 -9.89 10.00
C SER A 494 -2.18 -8.47 10.11
N PHE A 495 -2.91 -7.63 10.81
CA PHE A 495 -2.49 -6.26 11.04
C PHE A 495 -1.62 -6.19 12.30
N SER A 496 -0.56 -5.39 12.24
CA SER A 496 0.32 -5.18 13.37
C SER A 496 -0.41 -4.46 14.50
N GLU A 497 -0.13 -4.84 15.74
CA GLU A 497 -0.45 -3.99 16.87
C GLU A 497 0.51 -2.80 16.90
N ALA A 498 0.06 -1.67 17.44
CA ALA A 498 0.88 -0.49 17.63
C ALA A 498 1.40 -0.43 19.07
N PRO A 499 2.69 -0.75 19.32
CA PRO A 499 3.20 -0.78 20.68
C PRO A 499 3.47 0.64 21.20
N SER A 500 3.26 0.80 22.50
CA SER A 500 3.44 2.09 23.20
C SER A 500 4.92 2.34 23.52
N PHE A 501 5.63 3.00 22.61
CA PHE A 501 7.06 3.32 22.75
C PHE A 501 7.38 4.76 22.37
N GLN A 502 8.59 5.16 22.73
CA GLN A 502 9.28 6.28 22.09
C GLN A 502 9.97 5.77 20.84
N TYR A 503 9.81 6.46 19.72
CA TYR A 503 10.41 6.09 18.44
C TYR A 503 11.27 7.22 17.87
N PHE A 504 12.27 6.83 17.08
CA PHE A 504 13.10 7.72 16.30
C PHE A 504 13.47 7.07 14.96
N ASP A 505 13.94 7.88 14.01
CA ASP A 505 14.60 7.39 12.80
C ASP A 505 16.12 7.61 12.96
N PRO A 506 16.95 6.55 12.93
CA PRO A 506 18.41 6.68 13.00
C PRO A 506 19.03 7.64 11.97
N THR A 507 18.40 7.80 10.80
CA THR A 507 18.84 8.76 9.76
C THR A 507 18.40 10.20 10.04
N ARG A 508 17.55 10.39 11.05
CA ARG A 508 17.02 11.68 11.52
C ARG A 508 17.21 11.81 13.03
N SER A 509 18.36 11.35 13.55
CA SER A 509 18.63 11.36 14.98
C SER A 509 18.55 12.79 15.54
N GLY A 510 17.81 12.96 16.64
CA GLY A 510 17.45 14.29 17.18
C GLY A 510 15.99 14.66 16.94
N HIS A 511 15.29 13.94 16.09
CA HIS A 511 13.83 14.00 15.93
C HIS A 511 13.18 12.69 16.40
N GLY A 512 11.89 12.71 16.71
CA GLY A 512 11.16 11.49 17.03
C GLY A 512 9.78 11.73 17.59
N ILE A 513 9.17 10.64 18.07
CA ILE A 513 7.83 10.66 18.65
C ILE A 513 7.81 9.89 19.97
N ASP A 514 6.93 10.27 20.89
CA ASP A 514 6.38 9.39 21.91
C ASP A 514 4.97 8.97 21.47
N PHE A 515 4.69 7.67 21.46
CA PHE A 515 3.42 7.13 20.99
C PHE A 515 2.85 6.18 22.04
N ARG A 516 1.67 6.48 22.58
CA ARG A 516 1.09 5.76 23.73
C ARG A 516 -0.37 5.46 23.54
N ARG A 517 -0.77 4.25 23.88
CA ARG A 517 -2.19 3.94 24.13
C ARG A 517 -2.63 4.67 25.39
N ILE A 518 -3.72 5.43 25.29
CA ILE A 518 -4.32 6.19 26.40
C ILE A 518 -5.70 5.64 26.79
N SER A 519 -6.34 4.87 25.91
CA SER A 519 -7.57 4.14 26.21
C SER A 519 -7.55 2.77 25.54
N PRO A 520 -8.01 1.69 26.21
CA PRO A 520 -8.17 0.39 25.58
C PRO A 520 -9.36 0.41 24.62
N ALA A 521 -9.41 -0.58 23.71
CA ALA A 521 -10.58 -0.80 22.87
C ALA A 521 -11.77 -1.22 23.73
N LEU A 522 -12.94 -0.63 23.45
CA LEU A 522 -14.22 -1.00 24.04
C LEU A 522 -15.13 -1.61 22.98
N VAL A 523 -16.26 -2.18 23.37
CA VAL A 523 -17.21 -2.75 22.40
C VAL A 523 -17.68 -1.67 21.43
N GLY A 524 -17.26 -1.80 20.16
CA GLY A 524 -17.60 -0.86 19.09
C GLY A 524 -16.76 0.43 19.05
N VAL A 525 -15.70 0.54 19.86
CA VAL A 525 -14.81 1.71 19.90
C VAL A 525 -13.35 1.24 19.89
N ASP A 526 -12.54 1.82 19.00
CA ASP A 526 -11.12 1.50 18.86
C ASP A 526 -10.30 2.03 20.05
N SER A 527 -9.15 1.40 20.33
CA SER A 527 -8.18 1.92 21.30
C SER A 527 -7.74 3.31 20.89
N GLU A 528 -7.67 4.24 21.83
CA GLU A 528 -7.21 5.60 21.57
C GLU A 528 -5.73 5.75 21.93
N TYR A 529 -5.00 6.46 21.08
CA TYR A 529 -3.58 6.73 21.21
C TYR A 529 -3.33 8.23 21.26
N PHE A 530 -2.30 8.60 22.00
CA PHE A 530 -1.68 9.92 21.99
C PHE A 530 -0.31 9.83 21.33
N LEU A 531 0.02 10.87 20.58
CA LEU A 531 1.30 11.06 19.94
C LEU A 531 1.87 12.42 20.34
N GLY A 532 3.11 12.45 20.82
CA GLY A 532 3.92 13.66 20.95
C GLY A 532 5.06 13.64 19.94
N PHE A 533 5.07 14.53 18.95
CA PHE A 533 6.14 14.65 17.96
C PHE A 533 7.07 15.79 18.35
N TYR A 534 8.33 15.48 18.70
CA TYR A 534 9.37 16.47 18.94
C TYR A 534 10.30 16.62 17.74
N SER A 535 10.61 17.86 17.41
CA SER A 535 11.39 18.23 16.22
C SER A 535 12.00 19.63 16.36
N TYR A 536 12.50 20.17 15.25
CA TYR A 536 12.95 21.54 15.12
C TYR A 536 12.37 22.20 13.86
N ASP A 537 12.26 23.54 13.92
CA ASP A 537 11.86 24.37 12.79
C ASP A 537 12.99 24.57 11.75
N ALA A 538 12.74 25.38 10.73
CA ALA A 538 13.71 25.69 9.68
C ALA A 538 14.99 26.38 10.19
N GLN A 539 14.96 26.99 11.38
CA GLN A 539 16.10 27.63 12.03
C GLN A 539 16.78 26.72 13.08
N GLY A 540 16.32 25.47 13.21
CA GLY A 540 16.86 24.54 14.20
C GLY A 540 16.37 24.82 15.63
N LYS A 541 15.29 25.60 15.81
CA LYS A 541 14.72 25.84 17.14
C LYS A 541 13.77 24.70 17.52
N PRO A 542 13.79 24.23 18.79
CA PRO A 542 12.95 23.13 19.22
C PRO A 542 11.46 23.47 19.08
N GLU A 543 10.68 22.49 18.67
CA GLU A 543 9.23 22.53 18.68
C GLU A 543 8.66 21.13 18.90
N TRP A 544 7.42 21.06 19.36
CA TRP A 544 6.71 19.78 19.47
C TRP A 544 5.23 19.95 19.15
N TYR A 545 4.63 18.84 18.74
CA TYR A 545 3.26 18.74 18.28
C TYR A 545 2.58 17.57 18.96
N VAL A 546 1.25 17.58 18.99
CA VAL A 546 0.45 16.49 19.52
C VAL A 546 -0.60 16.04 18.52
N ALA A 547 -0.91 14.75 18.59
CA ALA A 547 -2.05 14.16 17.90
C ALA A 547 -2.71 13.12 18.81
N SER A 548 -4.00 12.88 18.60
CA SER A 548 -4.70 11.78 19.27
C SER A 548 -5.70 11.13 18.32
N GLY A 549 -5.91 9.83 18.48
CA GLY A 549 -6.86 9.09 17.65
C GLY A 549 -6.67 7.59 17.73
N PRO A 550 -7.51 6.83 17.00
CA PRO A 550 -7.44 5.38 17.02
C PRO A 550 -6.27 4.82 16.19
N VAL A 551 -5.90 3.58 16.50
CA VAL A 551 -5.19 2.70 15.57
C VAL A 551 -6.19 1.70 14.99
N ILE A 552 -6.33 1.73 13.68
CA ILE A 552 -7.29 0.93 12.91
C ILE A 552 -6.50 0.05 11.97
N ASP A 553 -6.63 -1.27 12.10
CA ASP A 553 -5.94 -2.24 11.24
C ASP A 553 -4.43 -1.95 11.10
N GLY A 554 -3.78 -1.60 12.21
CA GLY A 554 -2.34 -1.29 12.29
C GLY A 554 -1.95 0.10 11.78
N VAL A 555 -2.91 0.97 11.49
CA VAL A 555 -2.68 2.36 11.06
C VAL A 555 -3.20 3.36 12.10
N PHE A 556 -2.36 4.28 12.55
CA PHE A 556 -2.78 5.42 13.37
C PHE A 556 -3.46 6.49 12.52
N VAL A 557 -4.73 6.75 12.84
CA VAL A 557 -5.60 7.68 12.13
C VAL A 557 -6.05 8.81 13.08
N PRO A 558 -5.26 9.88 13.23
CA PRO A 558 -5.53 10.94 14.20
C PRO A 558 -6.81 11.75 13.88
N LYS A 559 -7.45 12.25 14.94
CA LYS A 559 -8.55 13.23 14.89
C LYS A 559 -8.04 14.54 14.28
N ARG A 560 -8.90 15.24 13.53
CA ARG A 560 -8.56 16.55 12.98
C ARG A 560 -9.20 17.65 13.82
N SER A 561 -8.58 18.83 13.80
CA SER A 561 -9.20 20.04 14.32
C SER A 561 -10.29 20.53 13.36
N VAL A 562 -11.03 21.55 13.77
CA VAL A 562 -11.97 22.26 12.88
C VAL A 562 -11.31 22.86 11.64
N ASN A 563 -9.99 22.99 11.64
CA ASN A 563 -9.19 23.48 10.50
C ASN A 563 -8.70 22.34 9.59
N GLY A 564 -9.00 21.07 9.91
CA GLY A 564 -8.57 19.89 9.15
C GLY A 564 -7.17 19.37 9.50
N ASP A 565 -6.51 19.98 10.49
CA ASP A 565 -5.17 19.60 10.94
C ASP A 565 -5.24 18.45 11.96
N SER A 566 -4.45 17.40 11.75
CA SER A 566 -4.39 16.26 12.68
C SER A 566 -3.16 16.25 13.57
N LEU A 567 -2.24 17.18 13.35
CA LEU A 567 -1.02 17.35 14.12
C LEU A 567 -0.93 18.81 14.58
N LEU A 568 -1.09 19.02 15.88
CA LEU A 568 -1.34 20.34 16.45
C LEU A 568 -0.13 20.81 17.26
N ARG A 569 0.36 22.01 16.94
CA ARG A 569 1.33 22.69 17.81
C ARG A 569 0.58 23.46 18.89
N MET A 570 0.98 23.29 20.15
CA MET A 570 0.37 23.99 21.28
C MET A 570 1.29 25.12 21.77
N LEU A 571 0.71 26.29 22.01
CA LEU A 571 1.36 27.44 22.66
C LEU A 571 0.91 27.54 24.10
N PHE A 572 1.84 27.76 25.01
CA PHE A 572 1.55 27.96 26.42
C PHE A 572 1.22 29.42 26.70
N THR A 573 0.11 29.66 27.39
CA THR A 573 -0.37 31.01 27.69
C THR A 573 -0.07 31.40 29.14
N ALA A 574 0.07 32.70 29.38
CA ALA A 574 0.45 33.22 30.70
C ALA A 574 -0.56 32.89 31.83
N ASP A 575 -1.80 32.49 31.50
CA ASP A 575 -2.83 32.06 32.43
C ASP A 575 -2.77 30.55 32.77
N GLY A 576 -1.70 29.85 32.37
CA GLY A 576 -1.49 28.42 32.68
C GLY A 576 -2.30 27.48 31.81
N ARG A 577 -2.67 27.93 30.60
CA ARG A 577 -3.42 27.15 29.60
C ARG A 577 -2.58 26.90 28.36
N SER A 578 -3.15 26.17 27.42
CA SER A 578 -2.58 25.98 26.09
C SER A 578 -3.61 26.24 25.00
N VAL A 579 -3.15 26.82 23.90
CA VAL A 579 -3.95 27.07 22.70
C VAL A 579 -3.25 26.51 21.48
N GLU A 580 -4.03 26.04 20.50
CA GLU A 580 -3.51 25.62 19.20
C GLU A 580 -2.87 26.80 18.47
N ASP A 581 -1.68 26.57 17.89
CA ASP A 581 -1.07 27.48 16.95
C ASP A 581 -1.65 27.27 15.56
N ALA A 582 -2.67 28.05 15.22
CA ALA A 582 -3.34 28.01 13.92
C ALA A 582 -2.54 28.66 12.78
N SER A 583 -1.25 28.99 12.97
CA SER A 583 -0.45 29.60 11.92
C SER A 583 -0.19 28.62 10.77
N PRO A 584 -0.33 29.01 9.49
CA PRO A 584 -0.09 28.13 8.35
C PRO A 584 1.32 27.54 8.25
N SER A 585 2.30 28.06 8.99
CA SER A 585 3.65 27.51 9.07
C SER A 585 3.77 26.30 10.00
N TYR A 586 2.76 26.05 10.83
CA TYR A 586 2.76 25.03 11.88
C TYR A 586 1.51 24.14 11.86
N ASN A 587 0.62 24.37 10.91
CA ASN A 587 -0.48 23.46 10.65
C ASN A 587 0.09 22.13 10.12
N GLY A 588 -0.56 21.01 10.43
CA GLY A 588 0.03 19.73 10.12
C GLY A 588 -0.90 18.54 10.13
N GLN A 589 -0.44 17.49 9.46
CA GLN A 589 -1.09 16.19 9.38
C GLN A 589 -0.07 15.10 9.63
N ILE A 590 -0.52 14.02 10.25
CA ILE A 590 0.31 12.85 10.53
C ILE A 590 -0.47 11.56 10.30
N ARG A 591 0.22 10.52 9.86
CA ARG A 591 -0.24 9.13 9.79
C ARG A 591 0.92 8.21 10.14
N ILE A 592 0.63 7.09 10.79
CA ILE A 592 1.64 6.07 11.08
C ILE A 592 1.11 4.72 10.67
N ASP A 593 1.86 4.01 9.85
CA ASP A 593 1.57 2.62 9.50
C ASP A 593 2.55 1.69 10.19
N PHE A 594 2.02 0.75 10.99
CA PHE A 594 2.79 -0.27 11.68
C PHE A 594 2.83 -1.59 10.89
N ASN A 595 2.12 -1.68 9.77
CA ASN A 595 2.14 -2.84 8.90
C ASN A 595 3.31 -2.76 7.94
N ASP A 596 3.97 -3.90 7.67
CA ASP A 596 4.89 -4.06 6.54
C ASP A 596 6.04 -3.04 6.46
N ALA A 597 6.33 -2.30 7.54
CA ALA A 597 7.25 -1.17 7.54
C ALA A 597 8.65 -1.56 7.07
N GLN A 598 9.09 -2.80 7.33
CA GLN A 598 10.38 -3.31 6.84
C GLN A 598 10.54 -3.27 5.31
N PHE A 599 9.43 -3.19 4.54
CA PHE A 599 9.44 -3.13 3.08
C PHE A 599 9.42 -1.69 2.54
N HIS A 600 9.13 -0.69 3.38
CA HIS A 600 9.15 0.69 2.93
C HIS A 600 10.59 1.15 2.64
N PRO A 601 10.87 1.90 1.56
CA PRO A 601 12.23 2.31 1.22
C PRO A 601 12.93 3.17 2.28
N ALA A 602 12.20 3.90 3.12
CA ALA A 602 12.82 4.62 4.26
C ALA A 602 13.34 3.66 5.35
N CYS A 603 12.79 2.45 5.45
CA CYS A 603 13.27 1.41 6.36
C CYS A 603 14.31 0.51 5.69
N ALA A 604 14.11 0.15 4.42
CA ALA A 604 15.03 -0.68 3.65
C ALA A 604 16.18 0.15 3.01
N ASP A 605 16.72 1.12 3.76
CA ASP A 605 17.71 2.10 3.30
C ASP A 605 19.16 1.63 3.40
N GLY A 606 19.38 0.44 3.99
CA GLY A 606 20.72 -0.13 4.20
C GLY A 606 21.48 0.46 5.39
N ASN A 607 20.85 1.30 6.22
CA ASN A 607 21.50 1.85 7.40
C ASN A 607 21.76 0.75 8.45
N ALA A 608 23.02 0.62 8.89
CA ALA A 608 23.42 -0.42 9.84
C ALA A 608 22.77 -0.31 11.23
N ALA A 609 22.25 0.86 11.61
CA ALA A 609 21.53 1.07 12.88
C ALA A 609 20.03 0.69 12.80
N ARG A 610 19.55 0.30 11.60
CA ARG A 610 18.17 -0.10 11.35
C ARG A 610 17.93 -1.52 11.88
N ARG A 611 16.90 -1.69 12.72
CA ARG A 611 16.48 -3.01 13.23
C ARG A 611 15.23 -3.48 12.50
N LEU A 612 15.43 -4.16 11.37
CA LEU A 612 14.36 -4.62 10.47
C LEU A 612 13.45 -5.71 11.06
N ASP A 613 13.91 -6.37 12.11
CA ASP A 613 13.17 -7.38 12.88
C ASP A 613 12.44 -6.81 14.11
N GLY A 614 12.61 -5.51 14.38
CA GLY A 614 11.95 -4.81 15.47
C GLY A 614 10.56 -4.28 15.11
N PRO A 615 9.82 -3.72 16.08
CA PRO A 615 8.52 -3.09 15.84
C PRO A 615 8.73 -1.75 15.13
N LEU A 616 8.85 -1.82 13.81
CA LEU A 616 9.01 -0.68 12.93
C LEU A 616 7.66 -0.05 12.60
N ALA A 617 7.71 1.24 12.25
CA ALA A 617 6.57 1.94 11.68
C ALA A 617 7.02 2.95 10.62
N VAL A 618 6.16 3.27 9.67
CA VAL A 618 6.37 4.36 8.71
C VAL A 618 5.53 5.54 9.14
N MET A 619 6.18 6.61 9.57
CA MET A 619 5.51 7.86 9.91
C MET A 619 5.53 8.79 8.71
N SER A 620 4.34 9.17 8.24
CA SER A 620 4.14 10.16 7.18
C SER A 620 3.62 11.45 7.80
N TYR A 621 4.24 12.58 7.50
CA TYR A 621 3.82 13.88 8.01
C TYR A 621 3.78 14.96 6.93
N VAL A 622 2.95 15.97 7.17
CA VAL A 622 2.99 17.28 6.50
C VAL A 622 2.95 18.34 7.59
N ILE A 623 3.89 19.29 7.60
CA ILE A 623 3.93 20.41 8.55
C ILE A 623 4.36 21.67 7.79
N GLY A 624 3.54 22.72 7.78
CA GLY A 624 3.90 24.00 7.15
C GLY A 624 4.29 23.88 5.67
N GLY A 625 3.68 22.94 4.94
CA GLY A 625 3.98 22.63 3.53
C GLY A 625 5.20 21.72 3.32
N GLU A 626 5.94 21.36 4.36
CA GLU A 626 7.00 20.36 4.32
C GLU A 626 6.40 18.95 4.54
N SER A 627 6.76 17.97 3.71
CA SER A 627 6.31 16.59 3.86
C SER A 627 7.48 15.61 3.97
N GLY A 628 7.30 14.52 4.71
CA GLY A 628 8.30 13.45 4.81
C GLY A 628 7.72 12.12 5.25
N GLN A 629 8.45 11.04 4.95
CA GLN A 629 8.18 9.69 5.43
C GLN A 629 9.43 9.17 6.14
N TRP A 630 9.30 8.85 7.43
CA TRP A 630 10.41 8.40 8.27
C TRP A 630 10.20 6.96 8.71
N CYS A 631 11.28 6.21 8.79
CA CYS A 631 11.25 4.86 9.33
C CYS A 631 11.52 4.92 10.83
N MET A 632 10.44 4.75 11.59
CA MET A 632 10.43 4.85 13.02
C MET A 632 10.77 3.50 13.65
N GLN A 633 11.72 3.50 14.58
CA GLN A 633 12.06 2.35 15.41
C GLN A 633 12.13 2.78 16.88
N PRO A 634 11.90 1.87 17.86
CA PRO A 634 11.89 2.25 19.27
C PRO A 634 13.23 2.80 19.74
N VAL A 635 13.28 3.85 20.54
CA VAL A 635 14.53 4.35 21.14
C VAL A 635 15.16 3.26 22.02
N VAL A 636 14.33 2.63 22.84
CA VAL A 636 14.66 1.46 23.67
C VAL A 636 13.54 0.43 23.55
N ILE A 637 13.87 -0.85 23.68
CA ILE A 637 12.87 -1.93 23.73
C ILE A 637 12.70 -2.33 25.20
N PRO A 638 11.51 -2.18 25.80
CA PRO A 638 11.28 -2.63 27.16
C PRO A 638 11.22 -4.16 27.18
N THR A 639 12.05 -4.79 28.00
CA THR A 639 12.23 -6.25 28.04
C THR A 639 11.64 -6.88 29.30
N GLN A 640 11.49 -6.14 30.39
CA GLN A 640 10.52 -6.39 31.47
C GLN A 640 9.95 -5.05 31.92
N VAL A 641 8.65 -4.89 31.80
CA VAL A 641 8.03 -3.60 32.04
C VAL A 641 8.01 -3.31 33.55
N GLN A 642 8.67 -2.24 33.98
CA GLN A 642 8.00 -1.37 34.94
C GLN A 642 6.89 -0.65 34.15
N THR A 643 5.82 -1.39 33.83
CA THR A 643 4.62 -0.96 33.08
C THR A 643 4.14 0.40 33.58
N ASP A 644 4.21 0.53 34.90
CA ASP A 644 3.68 1.62 35.69
C ASP A 644 4.33 2.98 35.41
N VAL A 645 5.58 3.02 34.93
CA VAL A 645 6.31 4.29 34.69
C VAL A 645 6.40 4.68 33.21
N SER A 646 6.29 3.71 32.30
CA SER A 646 6.45 3.92 30.85
C SER A 646 5.21 4.56 30.22
N SER A 647 5.05 5.86 30.47
CA SER A 647 3.84 6.63 30.22
C SER A 647 4.15 8.09 29.86
N ILE A 648 3.14 8.79 29.36
CA ILE A 648 3.09 10.26 29.40
C ILE A 648 2.53 10.71 30.74
N TRP A 649 3.14 11.72 31.33
CA TRP A 649 2.73 12.32 32.59
C TRP A 649 2.62 13.83 32.41
N ALA A 650 1.51 14.40 32.88
CA ALA A 650 1.31 15.84 32.83
C ALA A 650 0.73 16.35 34.15
N ASP A 651 0.85 17.65 34.38
CA ASP A 651 0.25 18.30 35.54
C ASP A 651 -1.25 18.52 35.27
N PRO A 652 -2.15 17.91 36.06
CA PRO A 652 -3.59 18.09 35.85
C PRO A 652 -4.07 19.53 36.12
N GLY A 653 -3.29 20.32 36.85
CA GLY A 653 -3.58 21.72 37.16
C GLY A 653 -2.99 22.72 36.17
N GLU A 654 -2.11 22.28 35.26
CA GLU A 654 -1.41 23.16 34.32
C GLU A 654 -1.14 22.46 32.98
N ALA A 655 -1.91 22.85 31.95
CA ALA A 655 -1.77 22.28 30.61
C ALA A 655 -0.60 22.91 29.83
N GLY A 656 0.04 22.13 28.96
CA GLY A 656 1.06 22.62 28.01
C GLY A 656 2.51 22.25 28.34
N TRP A 657 2.71 21.44 29.37
CA TRP A 657 3.99 20.81 29.66
C TRP A 657 3.75 19.41 30.23
N GLY A 658 4.79 18.57 30.18
CA GLY A 658 4.72 17.21 30.68
C GLY A 658 5.99 16.43 30.39
N ILE A 659 6.01 15.16 30.77
CA ILE A 659 7.12 14.24 30.54
C ILE A 659 6.63 12.95 29.89
N ALA A 660 7.34 12.45 28.90
CA ALA A 660 7.17 11.11 28.38
C ALA A 660 8.31 10.22 28.88
N MET A 661 7.99 9.09 29.48
CA MET A 661 8.96 8.20 30.12
C MET A 661 8.92 6.81 29.50
N GLN A 662 10.10 6.20 29.34
CA GLN A 662 10.25 4.83 28.87
C GLN A 662 11.34 4.12 29.68
N SER A 663 10.97 3.04 30.36
CA SER A 663 11.92 2.18 31.06
C SER A 663 12.61 1.20 30.10
N PHE A 664 13.83 0.80 30.44
CA PHE A 664 14.62 -0.20 29.72
C PHE A 664 15.56 -0.95 30.67
N ASP A 665 16.11 -2.07 30.25
CA ASP A 665 17.09 -2.81 31.07
C ASP A 665 18.40 -2.03 31.18
N GLY A 666 18.62 -1.45 32.35
CA GLY A 666 19.80 -0.68 32.67
C GLY A 666 20.99 -1.54 33.12
N ILE A 667 22.08 -0.87 33.51
CA ILE A 667 23.26 -1.56 34.08
C ILE A 667 23.11 -1.58 35.60
N GLY A 668 22.70 -2.73 36.15
CA GLY A 668 22.56 -2.93 37.60
C GLY A 668 21.25 -2.41 38.19
N GLY A 669 20.22 -2.20 37.37
CA GLY A 669 18.87 -1.77 37.74
C GLY A 669 18.05 -1.36 36.52
N ASP A 670 16.84 -0.86 36.74
CA ASP A 670 15.98 -0.36 35.65
C ASP A 670 16.47 1.01 35.17
N GLY A 671 16.71 1.13 33.87
CA GLY A 671 17.03 2.39 33.21
C GLY A 671 15.76 3.18 32.89
N LEU A 672 15.89 4.51 32.78
CA LEU A 672 14.79 5.40 32.44
C LEU A 672 15.25 6.43 31.40
N PHE A 673 14.54 6.50 30.28
CA PHE A 673 14.66 7.58 29.30
C PHE A 673 13.44 8.49 29.41
N THR A 674 13.65 9.80 29.46
CA THR A 674 12.60 10.80 29.63
C THR A 674 12.73 11.90 28.59
N ILE A 675 11.60 12.30 28.00
CA ILE A 675 11.47 13.50 27.18
C ILE A 675 10.66 14.50 28.00
N LEU A 676 11.22 15.68 28.25
CA LEU A 676 10.54 16.80 28.89
C LEU A 676 10.00 17.73 27.81
N PHE A 677 8.69 17.97 27.81
CA PHE A 677 8.01 18.98 27.00
C PHE A 677 7.67 20.18 27.88
N TYR A 678 8.12 21.37 27.51
CA TYR A 678 7.94 22.57 28.34
C TYR A 678 7.93 23.86 27.49
N PRO A 679 7.30 24.94 27.96
CA PRO A 679 7.35 26.23 27.29
C PRO A 679 8.60 27.04 27.67
N ASP A 680 9.05 27.92 26.78
CA ASP A 680 9.97 29.01 27.13
C ASP A 680 9.24 30.23 27.70
N GLN A 681 9.98 31.32 27.99
CA GLN A 681 9.39 32.53 28.56
C GLN A 681 8.37 33.21 27.63
N GLN A 682 8.42 32.96 26.33
CA GLN A 682 7.49 33.47 25.33
C GLN A 682 6.28 32.55 25.13
N GLY A 683 6.21 31.43 25.87
CA GLY A 683 5.15 30.43 25.71
C GLY A 683 5.34 29.50 24.53
N LEU A 684 6.52 29.52 23.89
CA LEU A 684 6.80 28.67 22.73
C LEU A 684 7.20 27.27 23.17
N PRO A 685 6.78 26.22 22.44
CA PRO A 685 7.05 24.83 22.80
C PRO A 685 8.54 24.52 22.69
N ARG A 686 9.12 23.94 23.74
CA ARG A 686 10.49 23.41 23.83
C ARG A 686 10.48 21.97 24.31
N TRP A 687 11.59 21.28 24.08
CA TRP A 687 11.78 19.93 24.59
C TRP A 687 13.23 19.67 24.97
N GLY A 688 13.43 18.70 25.85
CA GLY A 688 14.75 18.22 26.27
C GLY A 688 14.69 16.74 26.67
N ILE A 689 15.85 16.10 26.79
CA ILE A 689 15.95 14.68 27.15
C ILE A 689 16.72 14.49 28.44
N SER A 690 16.36 13.45 29.18
CA SER A 690 17.05 12.99 30.37
C SER A 690 17.18 11.47 30.32
N GLN A 691 18.31 10.94 30.73
CA GLN A 691 18.55 9.51 30.78
C GLN A 691 19.24 9.12 32.09
N ALA A 692 18.71 8.10 32.74
CA ALA A 692 19.35 7.42 33.86
C ALA A 692 19.56 5.95 33.51
N VAL A 693 20.82 5.48 33.56
CA VAL A 693 21.15 4.06 33.30
C VAL A 693 20.76 3.12 34.45
N ASN A 694 20.55 3.68 35.64
CA ASN A 694 20.01 3.01 36.81
C ASN A 694 19.19 4.06 37.57
N PHE A 695 17.87 4.05 37.36
CA PHE A 695 16.97 5.06 37.91
C PHE A 695 16.72 4.81 39.39
N THR A 696 16.80 5.87 40.20
CA THR A 696 16.44 5.85 41.62
C THR A 696 15.59 7.07 41.92
N ASN A 697 14.42 6.85 42.51
CA ASN A 697 13.53 7.94 42.92
C ASN A 697 14.25 8.98 43.79
N GLY A 698 13.94 10.26 43.55
CA GLY A 698 14.53 11.38 44.26
C GLY A 698 15.93 11.78 43.77
N THR A 699 16.52 11.06 42.81
CA THR A 699 17.79 11.46 42.21
C THR A 699 17.60 12.53 41.14
N SER A 700 18.54 13.47 41.08
CA SER A 700 18.59 14.50 40.05
C SER A 700 19.22 13.94 38.79
N ILE A 701 18.50 14.04 37.68
CA ILE A 701 18.93 13.64 36.35
C ILE A 701 19.17 14.92 35.54
N ASP A 702 20.24 14.96 34.76
CA ASP A 702 20.50 16.12 33.90
C ASP A 702 19.49 16.18 32.75
N VAL A 703 19.02 17.40 32.45
CA VAL A 703 18.22 17.69 31.26
C VAL A 703 19.16 18.23 30.20
N MET A 704 19.15 17.56 29.05
CA MET A 704 19.99 17.85 27.90
C MET A 704 19.13 18.41 26.75
N GLN A 705 19.60 19.47 26.12
CA GLN A 705 19.07 19.95 24.83
C GLN A 705 19.95 19.35 23.73
N VAL A 706 19.31 18.73 22.73
CA VAL A 706 19.99 18.26 21.53
C VAL A 706 20.14 19.45 20.57
N ASN A 707 21.28 19.55 19.89
CA ASN A 707 21.49 20.60 18.89
C ASN A 707 20.59 20.34 17.67
N GLY A 708 19.66 21.27 17.44
CA GLY A 708 18.63 21.13 16.43
C GLY A 708 19.09 21.38 15.00
N TYR A 709 18.40 20.73 14.07
CA TYR A 709 18.47 20.99 12.63
C TYR A 709 17.09 20.74 12.02
N CYS A 710 16.81 21.35 10.86
CA CYS A 710 15.48 21.28 10.29
C CYS A 710 15.10 19.85 9.87
N ARG A 711 13.81 19.49 9.96
CA ARG A 711 13.29 18.15 9.61
C ARG A 711 13.74 17.61 8.26
N SER A 712 13.70 18.46 7.23
CA SER A 712 14.07 18.11 5.86
C SER A 712 15.57 18.19 5.59
N CYS A 713 16.34 18.83 6.47
CA CYS A 713 17.77 19.00 6.32
C CYS A 713 18.50 17.65 6.46
N PRO A 714 19.63 17.46 5.76
CA PRO A 714 20.51 16.33 6.03
C PRO A 714 20.92 16.32 7.50
N MET A 715 20.96 15.14 8.12
CA MET A 715 21.46 15.00 9.48
C MET A 715 22.93 15.48 9.56
N PRO A 716 23.26 16.39 10.49
CA PRO A 716 24.65 16.74 10.80
C PRO A 716 25.53 15.52 11.04
N ALA A 717 26.81 15.61 10.65
CA ALA A 717 27.78 14.52 10.79
C ALA A 717 27.93 14.03 12.25
N GLU A 718 27.70 14.90 13.22
CA GLU A 718 27.66 14.58 14.64
C GLU A 718 26.47 15.27 15.29
N GLN A 719 25.66 14.50 16.03
CA GLN A 719 24.60 15.03 16.88
C GLN A 719 25.16 15.28 18.28
N THR A 720 25.16 16.54 18.69
CA THR A 720 25.69 16.96 19.99
C THR A 720 24.54 17.38 20.90
N SER A 721 24.77 17.30 22.21
CA SER A 721 23.82 17.78 23.22
C SER A 721 24.55 18.53 24.32
N PHE A 722 23.85 19.42 25.01
CA PHE A 722 24.39 20.19 26.12
C PHE A 722 23.39 20.30 27.26
N ARG A 723 23.91 20.41 28.48
CA ARG A 723 23.09 20.47 29.70
C ARG A 723 22.37 21.81 29.79
N VAL A 724 21.05 21.76 29.98
CA VAL A 724 20.19 22.95 30.12
C VAL A 724 19.46 23.01 31.45
N GLY A 725 19.56 21.96 32.27
CA GLY A 725 18.81 21.87 33.51
C GLY A 725 18.94 20.54 34.24
N SER A 726 18.00 20.31 35.16
CA SER A 726 17.82 19.05 35.86
C SER A 726 16.34 18.70 36.08
N LEU A 727 16.10 17.40 36.24
CA LEU A 727 14.82 16.76 36.49
C LEU A 727 14.97 15.87 37.72
N THR A 728 14.05 15.94 38.67
CA THR A 728 13.99 15.01 39.81
C THR A 728 12.59 14.41 39.89
N LEU A 729 12.52 13.09 39.82
CA LEU A 729 11.26 12.33 39.83
C LEU A 729 11.08 11.65 41.18
N ASN A 730 9.90 11.80 41.78
CA ASN A 730 9.47 11.08 42.97
C ASN A 730 8.17 10.34 42.62
N LEU A 731 8.31 9.13 42.10
CA LEU A 731 7.20 8.30 41.62
C LEU A 731 6.67 7.43 42.77
N VAL A 732 5.36 7.36 42.95
CA VAL A 732 4.75 6.46 43.95
C VAL A 732 4.68 5.05 43.38
N SER A 733 4.99 4.03 44.19
CA SER A 733 4.92 2.62 43.80
C SER A 733 3.48 2.18 43.55
N GLY A 734 3.21 1.51 42.42
CA GLY A 734 1.96 0.79 42.17
C GLY A 734 1.17 1.19 40.93
N GLY A 735 1.68 2.03 40.02
CA GLY A 735 1.01 2.21 38.72
C GLY A 735 0.90 3.62 38.16
N ALA A 736 0.68 3.67 36.85
CA ALA A 736 -0.03 4.74 36.17
C ALA A 736 -1.39 5.00 36.86
N GLY A 737 -1.76 6.26 37.08
CA GLY A 737 -3.06 6.65 37.67
C GLY A 737 -3.09 6.84 39.19
N ILE A 738 -2.04 6.48 39.94
CA ILE A 738 -1.98 6.75 41.40
C ILE A 738 -1.64 8.22 41.68
N ALA A 739 -2.53 8.91 42.37
CA ALA A 739 -2.28 10.27 42.85
C ALA A 739 -1.14 10.27 43.89
N GLY A 740 -0.11 11.10 43.66
CA GLY A 740 0.99 11.26 44.62
C GLY A 740 2.35 11.42 43.98
N SER A 741 2.53 11.01 42.72
CA SER A 741 3.76 11.24 41.97
C SER A 741 4.05 12.75 41.85
N ARG A 742 5.33 13.11 41.98
CA ARG A 742 5.82 14.48 41.94
C ARG A 742 7.05 14.63 41.07
N VAL A 743 7.15 15.78 40.42
CA VAL A 743 8.32 16.17 39.64
C VAL A 743 8.86 17.53 40.09
N THR A 744 10.18 17.66 40.16
CA THR A 744 10.86 18.94 40.21
C THR A 744 11.63 19.12 38.91
N VAL A 745 11.36 20.22 38.21
CA VAL A 745 12.00 20.61 36.95
C VAL A 745 12.70 21.95 37.16
N ASP A 746 13.97 22.03 36.77
CA ASP A 746 14.67 23.29 36.53
C ASP A 746 15.34 23.20 35.16
N ALA A 747 14.71 23.76 34.14
CA ALA A 747 15.21 23.72 32.77
C ALA A 747 15.27 25.15 32.20
N SER A 748 16.15 25.38 31.24
CA SER A 748 16.22 26.63 30.50
C SER A 748 16.29 26.34 29.01
N PHE A 749 15.90 27.29 28.17
CA PHE A 749 16.17 27.22 26.73
C PHE A 749 17.41 28.06 26.42
N ASP A 750 18.34 27.52 25.62
CA ASP A 750 19.60 28.16 25.23
C ASP A 750 20.40 28.73 26.43
N ASN A 751 20.57 27.92 27.49
CA ASN A 751 21.30 28.30 28.70
C ASN A 751 20.80 29.63 29.33
N ALA A 752 19.48 29.73 29.48
CA ALA A 752 18.73 30.88 30.02
C ALA A 752 18.54 32.09 29.09
N ALA A 753 19.06 32.08 27.85
CA ALA A 753 18.75 33.13 26.87
C ALA A 753 17.25 33.15 26.50
N GLY A 754 16.58 32.00 26.54
CA GLY A 754 15.12 31.87 26.35
C GLY A 754 14.30 31.87 27.64
N GLY A 755 14.93 32.12 28.79
CA GLY A 755 14.30 32.05 30.11
C GLY A 755 14.31 30.67 30.78
N SER A 756 13.92 30.64 32.06
CA SER A 756 13.88 29.43 32.90
C SER A 756 12.46 28.91 33.10
N PHE A 757 12.27 27.60 32.94
CA PHE A 757 11.08 26.86 33.30
C PHE A 757 11.33 26.07 34.59
N ARG A 758 10.63 26.46 35.67
CA ARG A 758 10.83 25.91 37.01
C ARG A 758 9.53 25.47 37.65
N ARG A 759 9.47 24.22 38.09
CA ARG A 759 8.38 23.65 38.90
C ARG A 759 8.99 22.84 40.02
N THR A 760 8.50 23.02 41.23
CA THR A 760 9.02 22.32 42.41
C THR A 760 7.92 21.46 43.00
N GLN A 761 8.17 20.15 43.07
CA GLN A 761 7.18 19.19 43.58
C GLN A 761 5.80 19.36 42.90
N ALA A 762 5.79 19.60 41.59
CA ALA A 762 4.56 19.65 40.80
C ALA A 762 3.89 18.28 40.80
N ALA A 763 2.56 18.26 40.90
CA ALA A 763 1.79 17.04 40.81
C ALA A 763 1.78 16.57 39.36
N ILE A 764 2.02 15.27 39.14
CA ILE A 764 1.90 14.67 37.82
C ILE A 764 0.98 13.46 37.89
N LEU A 765 0.19 13.28 36.84
CA LEU A 765 -0.65 12.11 36.63
C LEU A 765 -0.28 11.46 35.30
N SER A 766 -0.27 10.14 35.29
CA SER A 766 -0.11 9.35 34.08
C SER A 766 -1.41 9.32 33.30
N TYR A 767 -1.30 9.42 31.98
CA TYR A 767 -2.42 9.37 31.03
C TYR A 767 -2.40 8.11 30.15
N SER A 768 -1.55 7.12 30.44
CA SER A 768 -1.41 5.92 29.60
C SER A 768 -2.14 4.68 30.12
N ASP A 769 -2.60 3.87 29.17
CA ASP A 769 -3.08 2.49 29.21
C ASP A 769 -3.42 1.86 30.58
N PRO A 770 -4.71 1.62 30.88
CA PRO A 770 -5.14 0.88 32.07
C PRO A 770 -4.65 -0.57 32.12
N THR A 771 -4.20 -1.17 31.00
CA THR A 771 -3.56 -2.50 31.02
C THR A 771 -2.12 -2.50 31.56
N LEU A 772 -1.56 -1.31 31.81
CA LEU A 772 -0.30 -1.09 32.52
C LEU A 772 -0.49 -0.90 34.04
N GLY A 773 -1.69 -1.15 34.58
CA GLY A 773 -1.93 -1.27 36.03
C GLY A 773 -2.63 -0.08 36.70
N GLY A 774 -3.78 0.36 36.18
CA GLY A 774 -4.68 1.30 36.89
C GLY A 774 -6.10 1.22 36.34
N ASP A 775 -7.10 1.09 37.21
CA ASP A 775 -8.54 1.06 36.89
C ASP A 775 -9.04 2.36 36.26
#